data_AF-A0A1E4T771-F1
#
_entry.id   AF-A0A1E4T771-F1
#
_cell.length_a   1.000
_cell.length_b   1.000
_cell.length_c   1.000
_cell.angle_alpha   90.00
_cell.angle_beta   90.00
_cell.angle_gamma   90.00
#
_symmetry.space_group_name_H-M   'P 1'
#
loop_
_entity.id
_entity.type
_entity.pdbx_description
1 polymer ?
#
loop_
_entity_poly.entity_id
_entity_poly.type
_entity_poly.pdbx_seq_one_letter_code
_entity_poly.pdbx_strand_id
1 'polypeptide(L)'
;MNKNRESTDFKSFNANANANVNVNVNSTSISKQKKQEFDPFSTIRTPNVKIGIRPLPLTSALVKSDLALVESLTNIGYDYVLLPVTNARYRENCKQYFHEFKENYKRQQLYTTKEDNNMIDLNDLNVPFPKFNEVNILTGQHTRRTICLLSSWIELDTTDQLINGFSLQVIMNEISYANFVGIDTLLIAPPKDLNHLSVFTNNINSVLTQFPTMKLSISLPICEDMQINNVTGEDIPVIDTLSTWDMWNTIRVQCDYNENLSVSLGSPKHNIPQSVVNRWLSEPVKFYLVSSSRFVPNSKNYPVLNKFNQLIIWKFIQKNALDPPVLLLHGVDKDNELITKLRQTNLSDTSKQQLPTISDENGQDIKQDTRASNIMVDGKNVYLGDLAYLDYLRYLISSSEANNQLLPIENFTLNNLLASNLSQSQINSPESLQTPLQPLLNNLDNLTYKVFEQDSVKYECYERAMVSSLMDLIKLPRFQHVKSASTYGNAAFNTSALSLPDKKSVGYNPNVTSLDTLKIMIVGPGRGPLVEKLFSALKFLNLDLDKVKITAIEKNPNVMVYLTQRNKDYWNNKVDIINDDVRFWQPHSSDSNGFNLVISELLGSFGCNELSPECLDSIEKYCDGQNCIFIPKEYSSFVAPAFSPSIYKKLCNSRDSTKFHQMYIPMCDQFDTLSSKYAKLWTFKHPSKLKKLNQHSSEQQKNQYNGFTLNNHNKRQLQTVLKCHRKGTIHGLIGYFSAELYNGITISNKPTGSGPTPYNLVSWLPCFLPIDQPMHLTDDQEISIFIKRETNQGRVWYEWSLESFIYLVLPLENSISRGSNSVLSQTQTHQSQTSQMLTGTEDLRHNPHQHHHHRNTRGHNSMFSNELKQQLSEDSGMRGINGVFGSESGAGVGGAGYEDSYYGNTTAEDVGEEEYQVRVRTGVSKIHNPNGKFFSMKL
;
A
#
# COMPACT_ATOMS: atom_id res chain seq x y z
N MET A 1 -26.23 -57.92 -4.90
CA MET A 1 -26.89 -58.82 -3.93
C MET A 1 -27.34 -57.94 -2.76
N ASN A 2 -28.64 -57.80 -2.50
CA ASN A 2 -29.43 -58.54 -1.48
C ASN A 2 -28.94 -58.29 -0.04
N LYS A 3 -29.73 -57.86 0.95
CA LYS A 3 -31.19 -57.58 1.06
C LYS A 3 -31.49 -56.64 2.28
N ASN A 4 -32.52 -55.78 2.16
CA ASN A 4 -33.75 -55.64 3.00
C ASN A 4 -33.74 -56.15 4.47
N ARG A 5 -34.37 -55.54 5.50
CA ARG A 5 -35.48 -54.53 5.71
C ARG A 5 -35.10 -53.55 6.86
N GLU A 6 -35.85 -52.59 7.42
CA GLU A 6 -37.30 -52.26 7.67
C GLU A 6 -37.52 -50.72 7.48
N SER A 7 -38.61 -50.13 6.95
CA SER A 7 -40.05 -50.01 7.35
C SER A 7 -40.29 -49.36 8.73
N THR A 8 -41.20 -48.39 8.95
CA THR A 8 -42.49 -48.03 8.29
C THR A 8 -42.82 -46.51 8.20
N ASP A 9 -43.70 -46.12 7.26
CA ASP A 9 -44.33 -44.78 7.14
C ASP A 9 -45.43 -44.50 8.20
N PHE A 10 -45.95 -43.25 8.29
CA PHE A 10 -47.32 -42.92 7.82
C PHE A 10 -47.73 -41.41 7.84
N LYS A 11 -48.00 -40.89 6.64
CA LYS A 11 -49.07 -39.95 6.20
C LYS A 11 -49.34 -38.55 6.79
N SER A 12 -49.73 -37.69 5.84
CA SER A 12 -50.28 -36.33 5.94
C SER A 12 -51.81 -36.28 6.11
N PHE A 13 -52.34 -35.09 6.42
CA PHE A 13 -53.69 -34.66 6.03
C PHE A 13 -53.73 -33.14 5.78
N ASN A 14 -54.63 -32.68 4.89
CA ASN A 14 -54.85 -31.26 4.56
C ASN A 14 -56.25 -31.07 3.96
N ALA A 15 -57.05 -30.12 4.46
CA ALA A 15 -58.39 -29.78 3.93
C ALA A 15 -58.90 -28.41 4.44
N ASN A 16 -59.68 -27.71 3.61
CA ASN A 16 -60.24 -26.38 3.90
C ASN A 16 -61.66 -26.42 4.49
N ALA A 17 -62.06 -25.40 5.25
CA ALA A 17 -63.44 -24.90 5.34
C ALA A 17 -63.49 -23.42 5.76
N ASN A 18 -64.50 -22.68 5.30
CA ASN A 18 -64.68 -21.24 5.57
C ASN A 18 -65.76 -20.99 6.64
N ALA A 19 -65.67 -19.84 7.33
CA ALA A 19 -66.82 -19.16 7.92
C ALA A 19 -66.61 -17.62 7.89
N ASN A 20 -67.65 -16.86 7.52
CA ASN A 20 -67.62 -15.39 7.44
C ASN A 20 -68.19 -14.75 8.73
N VAL A 21 -67.94 -13.46 8.95
CA VAL A 21 -68.98 -12.45 9.23
C VAL A 21 -68.46 -11.03 8.91
N ASN A 22 -69.27 -10.29 8.14
CA ASN A 22 -69.37 -8.83 7.94
C ASN A 22 -68.13 -7.91 7.90
N VAL A 23 -67.91 -7.37 6.70
CA VAL A 23 -67.21 -6.10 6.46
C VAL A 23 -68.12 -4.93 6.86
N ASN A 24 -67.54 -3.83 7.36
CA ASN A 24 -68.18 -2.52 7.34
C ASN A 24 -67.21 -1.52 6.70
N VAL A 25 -67.64 -0.83 5.63
CA VAL A 25 -66.77 0.04 4.81
C VAL A 25 -66.91 1.48 5.25
N ASN A 26 -65.79 2.15 5.53
CA ASN A 26 -65.68 3.59 5.29
C ASN A 26 -64.22 4.00 5.01
N SER A 27 -64.07 5.11 4.29
CA SER A 27 -62.83 5.50 3.61
C SER A 27 -61.96 6.47 4.40
N THR A 28 -60.63 6.41 4.21
CA THR A 28 -59.81 7.55 3.73
C THR A 28 -58.35 7.18 3.45
N SER A 29 -57.74 7.87 2.49
CA SER A 29 -56.29 8.09 2.28
C SER A 29 -55.30 6.94 2.52
N ILE A 30 -54.93 6.22 1.45
CA ILE A 30 -53.70 5.39 1.40
C ILE A 30 -52.47 6.31 1.28
N SER A 31 -51.59 6.29 2.27
CA SER A 31 -50.26 6.91 2.18
C SER A 31 -49.26 5.95 1.51
N LYS A 32 -48.30 6.50 0.75
CA LYS A 32 -47.32 5.71 -0.01
C LYS A 32 -46.24 5.12 0.91
N GLN A 33 -46.42 3.91 1.40
CA GLN A 33 -45.29 3.12 1.90
C GLN A 33 -44.38 2.76 0.71
N LYS A 34 -43.19 3.37 0.66
CA LYS A 34 -42.11 2.88 -0.19
C LYS A 34 -41.74 1.46 0.26
N LYS A 35 -41.49 0.56 -0.69
CA LYS A 35 -40.65 -0.61 -0.40
C LYS A 35 -39.30 -0.08 0.09
N GLN A 36 -38.83 -0.55 1.26
CA GLN A 36 -37.41 -0.43 1.59
C GLN A 36 -36.67 -1.44 0.71
N GLU A 37 -35.93 -0.93 -0.27
CA GLU A 37 -34.86 -1.70 -0.88
C GLU A 37 -33.75 -1.88 0.17
N PHE A 38 -33.22 -3.09 0.25
CA PHE A 38 -32.28 -3.47 1.29
C PHE A 38 -30.87 -3.04 0.86
N ASP A 39 -30.47 -1.83 1.23
CA ASP A 39 -29.17 -1.24 0.86
C ASP A 39 -28.01 -2.05 1.49
N PRO A 40 -27.16 -2.73 0.68
CA PRO A 40 -26.05 -3.53 1.20
C PRO A 40 -24.94 -2.70 1.86
N PHE A 41 -24.91 -1.37 1.64
CA PHE A 41 -23.82 -0.51 2.06
C PHE A 41 -24.07 0.20 3.40
N SER A 42 -25.27 0.11 3.98
CA SER A 42 -25.72 0.97 5.07
C SER A 42 -25.38 0.51 6.51
N THR A 43 -24.40 -0.38 6.71
CA THR A 43 -23.99 -0.85 8.05
C THR A 43 -22.47 -0.99 8.22
N ILE A 44 -21.72 0.05 7.82
CA ILE A 44 -20.36 0.25 8.34
C ILE A 44 -20.47 0.52 9.84
N ARG A 45 -19.86 -0.31 10.70
CA ARG A 45 -19.74 0.01 12.13
C ARG A 45 -18.95 1.30 12.26
N THR A 46 -19.44 2.26 13.05
CA THR A 46 -18.69 3.47 13.40
C THR A 46 -17.28 3.07 13.84
N PRO A 47 -16.21 3.56 13.20
CA PRO A 47 -14.86 3.05 13.44
C PRO A 47 -14.49 3.25 14.91
N ASN A 48 -13.79 2.26 15.49
CA ASN A 48 -13.48 2.20 16.93
C ASN A 48 -12.34 3.15 17.34
N VAL A 49 -12.38 4.38 16.80
CA VAL A 49 -11.45 5.47 17.08
C VAL A 49 -11.55 5.82 18.57
N LYS A 50 -10.39 6.03 19.19
CA LYS A 50 -10.29 6.35 20.62
C LYS A 50 -9.87 7.79 20.79
N ILE A 51 -10.45 8.48 21.77
CA ILE A 51 -10.06 9.86 22.11
C ILE A 51 -9.39 9.85 23.48
N GLY A 52 -8.11 10.21 23.53
CA GLY A 52 -7.38 10.40 24.78
C GLY A 52 -7.16 11.88 25.11
N ILE A 53 -6.82 12.17 26.36
CA ILE A 53 -6.46 13.51 26.84
C ILE A 53 -5.09 13.50 27.55
N ARG A 54 -4.29 14.53 27.30
CA ARG A 54 -3.12 14.89 28.12
C ARG A 54 -3.45 16.12 28.97
N PRO A 55 -3.75 15.96 30.27
CA PRO A 55 -3.89 17.10 31.18
C PRO A 55 -2.55 17.83 31.36
N LEU A 56 -2.62 19.10 31.76
CA LEU A 56 -1.46 19.89 32.17
C LEU A 56 -0.87 19.35 33.49
N PRO A 57 0.45 19.46 33.71
CA PRO A 57 1.07 19.07 34.98
C PRO A 57 0.47 19.78 36.21
N LEU A 58 -0.03 21.02 36.04
CA LEU A 58 -0.72 21.75 37.09
C LEU A 58 -2.06 21.08 37.48
N THR A 59 -2.87 20.72 36.48
CA THR A 59 -4.15 20.02 36.66
C THR A 59 -3.94 18.70 37.40
N SER A 60 -2.97 17.88 36.98
CA SER A 60 -2.63 16.63 37.67
C SER A 60 -2.16 16.86 39.10
N ALA A 61 -1.32 17.87 39.35
CA ALA A 61 -0.84 18.20 40.69
C ALA A 61 -1.95 18.73 41.62
N LEU A 62 -2.97 19.40 41.08
CA LEU A 62 -4.12 19.89 41.83
C LEU A 62 -5.08 18.76 42.25
N VAL A 63 -5.24 17.71 41.43
CA VAL A 63 -6.12 16.57 41.76
C VAL A 63 -5.49 15.61 42.79
N LYS A 64 -4.15 15.57 42.90
CA LYS A 64 -3.36 14.80 43.89
C LYS A 64 -3.48 13.26 43.83
N SER A 65 -4.52 12.72 43.22
CA SER A 65 -4.72 11.30 42.96
C SER A 65 -4.83 11.05 41.47
N ASP A 66 -3.98 10.16 40.96
CA ASP A 66 -3.98 9.68 39.58
C ASP A 66 -5.21 8.83 39.28
N LEU A 67 -5.62 7.97 40.23
CA LEU A 67 -6.89 7.23 40.17
C LEU A 67 -8.07 8.17 39.98
N ALA A 68 -8.25 9.16 40.85
CA ALA A 68 -9.38 10.09 40.78
C ALA A 68 -9.37 10.95 39.51
N LEU A 69 -8.18 11.34 39.03
CA LEU A 69 -8.00 12.07 37.77
C LEU A 69 -8.42 11.23 36.55
N VAL A 70 -7.92 9.98 36.46
CA VAL A 70 -8.21 9.10 35.32
C VAL A 70 -9.65 8.62 35.34
N GLU A 71 -10.22 8.27 36.51
CA GLU A 71 -11.64 7.94 36.63
C GLU A 71 -12.54 9.13 36.26
N SER A 72 -12.23 10.36 36.69
CA SER A 72 -13.03 11.54 36.32
C SER A 72 -12.99 11.82 34.81
N LEU A 73 -11.80 11.77 34.19
CA LEU A 73 -11.65 12.00 32.74
C LEU A 73 -12.27 10.87 31.90
N THR A 74 -12.22 9.62 32.38
CA THR A 74 -12.88 8.50 31.69
C THR A 74 -14.40 8.48 31.89
N ASN A 75 -14.92 8.97 33.03
CA ASN A 75 -16.36 9.19 33.26
C ASN A 75 -16.92 10.35 32.42
N ILE A 76 -16.10 11.37 32.12
CA ILE A 76 -16.37 12.39 31.07
C ILE A 76 -16.43 11.76 29.66
N GLY A 77 -15.87 10.56 29.49
CA GLY A 77 -15.89 9.78 28.26
C GLY A 77 -14.70 10.06 27.33
N TYR A 78 -13.53 10.38 27.89
CA TYR A 78 -12.26 10.09 27.23
C TYR A 78 -11.94 8.59 27.36
N ASP A 79 -11.39 7.97 26.31
CA ASP A 79 -10.98 6.56 26.36
C ASP A 79 -9.64 6.35 27.10
N TYR A 80 -8.74 7.33 27.07
CA TYR A 80 -7.39 7.24 27.63
C TYR A 80 -6.91 8.56 28.24
N VAL A 81 -5.98 8.49 29.19
CA VAL A 81 -5.30 9.65 29.77
C VAL A 81 -3.78 9.48 29.66
N LEU A 82 -3.09 10.47 29.07
CA LEU A 82 -1.63 10.47 28.92
C LEU A 82 -0.97 11.15 30.12
N LEU A 83 -0.28 10.37 30.97
CA LEU A 83 0.37 10.85 32.20
C LEU A 83 1.87 10.57 32.19
N PRO A 84 2.73 11.50 32.69
CA PRO A 84 4.14 11.24 32.87
C PRO A 84 4.40 10.22 33.99
N VAL A 85 5.30 9.26 33.80
CA VAL A 85 5.62 8.25 34.83
C VAL A 85 6.13 8.91 36.10
N THR A 86 7.11 9.81 35.95
CA THR A 86 7.79 10.48 37.05
C THR A 86 7.55 11.98 37.05
N ASN A 87 7.79 12.61 38.21
CA ASN A 87 7.55 14.02 38.44
C ASN A 87 8.87 14.79 38.63
N ALA A 88 8.77 16.12 38.75
CA ALA A 88 9.95 16.99 38.85
C ALA A 88 10.91 16.60 40.00
N ARG A 89 10.43 15.99 41.08
CA ARG A 89 11.28 15.50 42.19
C ARG A 89 12.20 14.36 41.74
N TYR A 90 11.73 13.46 40.86
CA TYR A 90 12.59 12.41 40.31
C TYR A 90 13.74 13.02 39.51
N ARG A 91 13.42 13.98 38.63
CA ARG A 91 14.43 14.72 37.86
C ARG A 91 15.48 15.39 38.74
N GLU A 92 15.08 16.11 39.78
CA GLU A 92 16.04 16.78 40.66
C GLU A 92 16.84 15.78 41.54
N ASN A 93 16.23 14.68 42.00
CA ASN A 93 16.93 13.57 42.68
C ASN A 93 17.98 12.91 41.77
N CYS A 94 17.64 12.61 40.52
CA CYS A 94 18.57 12.03 39.54
C CYS A 94 19.67 13.02 39.14
N LYS A 95 19.37 14.32 38.97
CA LYS A 95 20.39 15.36 38.75
C LYS A 95 21.36 15.47 39.91
N GLN A 96 20.87 15.49 41.15
CA GLN A 96 21.73 15.57 42.34
C GLN A 96 22.71 14.39 42.36
N TYR A 97 22.18 13.17 42.20
CA TYR A 97 23.00 11.96 42.05
C TYR A 97 24.04 12.08 40.92
N PHE A 98 23.65 12.58 39.75
CA PHE A 98 24.56 12.75 38.61
C PHE A 98 25.69 13.77 38.89
N HIS A 99 25.38 14.89 39.56
CA HIS A 99 26.38 15.86 39.97
C HIS A 99 27.34 15.27 41.01
N GLU A 100 26.83 14.58 42.04
CA GLU A 100 27.65 13.92 43.06
C GLU A 100 28.55 12.84 42.44
N PHE A 101 28.03 12.02 41.52
CA PHE A 101 28.80 11.04 40.76
C PHE A 101 29.89 11.69 39.92
N LYS A 102 29.56 12.73 39.13
CA LYS A 102 30.51 13.40 38.22
C LYS A 102 31.64 14.12 38.99
N GLU A 103 31.36 14.69 40.16
CA GLU A 103 32.41 15.29 41.04
C GLU A 103 33.21 14.25 41.84
N ASN A 104 32.67 13.05 42.09
CA ASN A 104 33.44 11.95 42.66
C ASN A 104 34.40 11.33 41.63
N TYR A 105 33.92 11.09 40.41
CA TYR A 105 34.71 10.52 39.32
C TYR A 105 35.86 11.45 38.90
N LYS A 106 35.60 12.77 38.74
CA LYS A 106 36.67 13.79 38.56
C LYS A 106 37.74 13.75 39.65
N ARG A 107 37.34 13.58 40.91
CA ARG A 107 38.27 13.52 42.03
C ARG A 107 39.12 12.25 42.01
N GLN A 108 38.55 11.11 41.61
CA GLN A 108 39.31 9.86 41.43
C GLN A 108 40.36 10.01 40.32
N GLN A 109 40.00 10.57 39.16
CA GLN A 109 40.95 10.84 38.05
C GLN A 109 42.14 11.72 38.46
N LEU A 110 41.96 12.66 39.39
CA LEU A 110 43.03 13.53 39.89
C LEU A 110 44.07 12.81 40.78
N TYR A 111 43.79 11.58 41.24
CA TYR A 111 44.73 10.78 42.05
C TYR A 111 45.36 9.60 41.30
N THR A 112 44.92 9.30 40.06
CA THR A 112 45.46 8.21 39.23
C THR A 112 46.56 8.69 38.29
N THR A 113 47.81 8.37 38.60
CA THR A 113 49.02 8.88 37.90
C THR A 113 49.59 7.93 36.84
N LYS A 114 48.73 7.27 36.05
CA LYS A 114 49.15 6.36 34.96
C LYS A 114 48.31 6.51 33.70
N GLU A 115 48.95 6.26 32.56
CA GLU A 115 48.42 6.46 31.21
C GLU A 115 47.57 5.26 30.69
N ASP A 116 47.24 4.31 31.57
CA ASP A 116 46.50 3.09 31.25
C ASP A 116 44.98 3.35 31.10
N ASN A 117 44.57 3.80 29.91
CA ASN A 117 43.18 3.91 29.42
C ASN A 117 42.16 4.63 30.34
N ASN A 118 42.00 5.95 30.14
CA ASN A 118 40.94 6.79 30.73
C ASN A 118 39.52 6.50 30.19
N MET A 119 39.03 5.25 30.27
CA MET A 119 37.62 4.95 30.03
C MET A 119 36.78 5.20 31.29
N ILE A 120 35.54 5.65 31.10
CA ILE A 120 34.54 5.74 32.16
C ILE A 120 33.99 4.33 32.37
N ASP A 121 34.19 3.74 33.54
CA ASP A 121 33.50 2.50 33.89
C ASP A 121 32.03 2.81 34.20
N LEU A 122 31.16 2.55 33.22
CA LEU A 122 29.73 2.77 33.34
C LEU A 122 29.03 1.75 34.27
N ASN A 123 29.74 0.74 34.78
CA ASN A 123 29.18 -0.21 35.76
C ASN A 123 29.04 0.42 37.17
N ASP A 124 29.84 1.45 37.51
CA ASP A 124 29.70 2.19 38.77
C ASP A 124 28.50 3.16 38.76
N LEU A 125 27.98 3.48 37.57
CA LEU A 125 26.80 4.34 37.42
C LEU A 125 25.53 3.55 37.76
N ASN A 126 24.78 4.03 38.75
CA ASN A 126 23.58 3.37 39.26
C ASN A 126 22.52 4.44 39.59
N VAL A 127 21.74 4.84 38.59
CA VAL A 127 20.71 5.88 38.72
C VAL A 127 19.63 5.42 39.72
N PRO A 128 19.30 6.23 40.75
CA PRO A 128 18.32 5.85 41.75
C PRO A 128 16.95 5.55 41.13
N PHE A 129 16.33 4.45 41.53
CA PHE A 129 14.98 4.08 41.13
C PHE A 129 13.94 5.05 41.73
N PRO A 130 12.84 5.41 41.03
CA PRO A 130 11.88 6.40 41.51
C PRO A 130 11.15 5.98 42.80
N LYS A 131 11.05 6.91 43.75
CA LYS A 131 10.33 6.75 45.02
C LYS A 131 8.83 7.04 44.89
N PHE A 132 8.04 6.64 45.89
CA PHE A 132 6.58 6.87 45.92
C PHE A 132 6.14 8.33 45.71
N ASN A 133 6.91 9.30 46.22
CA ASN A 133 6.64 10.73 46.07
C ASN A 133 7.23 11.35 44.78
N GLU A 134 7.90 10.55 43.95
CA GLU A 134 8.61 10.90 42.73
C GLU A 134 7.92 10.38 41.45
N VAL A 135 6.91 9.51 41.58
CA VAL A 135 6.02 9.05 40.49
C VAL A 135 4.74 9.89 40.38
N ASN A 136 3.98 9.73 39.29
CA ASN A 136 2.58 10.22 39.17
C ASN A 136 1.56 9.12 38.86
N ILE A 137 1.97 7.85 38.80
CA ILE A 137 1.11 6.72 38.44
C ILE A 137 1.31 5.63 39.48
N LEU A 138 0.22 5.11 40.04
CA LEU A 138 0.21 4.03 41.03
C LEU A 138 -0.53 2.80 40.49
N THR A 139 -0.33 1.65 41.11
CA THR A 139 -1.02 0.40 40.78
C THR A 139 -2.53 0.51 41.04
N GLY A 140 -3.36 0.31 40.02
CA GLY A 140 -4.82 0.30 40.15
C GLY A 140 -5.52 -0.14 38.87
N GLN A 141 -6.85 -0.15 38.84
CA GLN A 141 -7.60 -0.55 37.62
C GLN A 141 -7.54 0.50 36.51
N HIS A 142 -7.31 1.75 36.88
CA HIS A 142 -7.19 2.91 35.99
C HIS A 142 -5.98 2.84 35.06
N THR A 143 -4.92 2.10 35.40
CA THR A 143 -3.71 1.99 34.55
C THR A 143 -4.03 1.42 33.17
N ARG A 144 -5.08 0.59 33.03
CA ARG A 144 -5.63 0.12 31.74
C ARG A 144 -6.17 1.22 30.83
N ARG A 145 -6.38 2.43 31.37
CA ARG A 145 -6.80 3.65 30.66
C ARG A 145 -5.68 4.71 30.65
N THR A 146 -4.51 4.42 31.19
CA THR A 146 -3.38 5.34 31.23
C THR A 146 -2.38 5.01 30.11
N ILE A 147 -2.00 6.03 29.34
CA ILE A 147 -0.85 5.97 28.44
C ILE A 147 0.32 6.61 29.19
N CYS A 148 1.49 5.98 29.14
CA CYS A 148 2.70 6.50 29.75
C CYS A 148 3.34 7.58 28.85
N LEU A 149 3.76 8.69 29.45
CA LEU A 149 4.69 9.66 28.87
C LEU A 149 6.06 9.52 29.58
N LEU A 150 7.12 9.32 28.79
CA LEU A 150 8.48 9.23 29.31
C LEU A 150 9.14 10.61 29.42
N SER A 151 10.13 10.72 30.30
CA SER A 151 10.82 11.95 30.66
C SER A 151 11.55 12.61 29.49
N SER A 152 11.00 13.73 28.96
CA SER A 152 11.60 14.46 27.83
C SER A 152 12.88 15.26 28.16
N TRP A 153 13.35 15.21 29.40
CA TRP A 153 14.56 15.93 29.83
C TRP A 153 15.84 15.11 29.68
N ILE A 154 15.75 13.80 29.43
CA ILE A 154 16.89 12.91 29.13
C ILE A 154 17.52 13.21 27.76
N GLU A 155 18.77 12.79 27.55
CA GLU A 155 19.53 12.98 26.31
C GLU A 155 20.06 11.62 25.82
N LEU A 156 19.25 10.91 25.02
CA LEU A 156 19.59 9.59 24.47
C LEU A 156 20.41 9.69 23.17
N ASP A 157 20.50 10.89 22.62
CA ASP A 157 21.20 11.32 21.41
C ASP A 157 22.62 11.85 21.68
N THR A 158 22.94 12.24 22.92
CA THR A 158 24.26 12.83 23.25
C THR A 158 25.41 11.84 23.10
N THR A 159 26.58 12.31 22.65
CA THR A 159 27.81 11.54 22.52
C THR A 159 28.67 11.50 23.80
N ASP A 160 28.35 12.30 24.82
CA ASP A 160 28.93 12.14 26.17
C ASP A 160 28.42 10.80 26.76
N GLN A 161 29.29 9.79 26.78
CA GLN A 161 28.96 8.42 27.23
C GLN A 161 28.37 8.38 28.65
N LEU A 162 28.74 9.32 29.53
CA LEU A 162 28.24 9.39 30.89
C LEU A 162 26.84 10.03 30.95
N ILE A 163 26.57 11.10 30.20
CA ILE A 163 25.21 11.66 30.09
C ILE A 163 24.29 10.68 29.35
N ASN A 164 24.79 9.99 28.34
CA ASN A 164 24.06 9.00 27.55
C ASN A 164 23.68 7.77 28.40
N GLY A 165 24.65 7.15 29.08
CA GLY A 165 24.41 6.01 29.98
C GLY A 165 23.49 6.36 31.15
N PHE A 166 23.62 7.57 31.71
CA PHE A 166 22.71 8.11 32.72
C PHE A 166 21.28 8.25 32.17
N SER A 167 21.13 8.87 30.99
CA SER A 167 19.84 9.03 30.32
C SER A 167 19.19 7.69 29.99
N LEU A 168 19.99 6.69 29.59
CA LEU A 168 19.53 5.33 29.33
C LEU A 168 19.05 4.64 30.61
N GLN A 169 19.78 4.73 31.72
CA GLN A 169 19.34 4.17 33.00
C GLN A 169 18.07 4.85 33.54
N VAL A 170 17.93 6.18 33.38
CA VAL A 170 16.69 6.91 33.71
C VAL A 170 15.50 6.34 32.95
N ILE A 171 15.58 6.18 31.62
CA ILE A 171 14.46 5.65 30.83
C ILE A 171 14.20 4.16 31.12
N MET A 172 15.23 3.33 31.35
CA MET A 172 15.01 1.94 31.77
C MET A 172 14.27 1.86 33.12
N ASN A 173 14.58 2.75 34.07
CA ASN A 173 13.86 2.83 35.35
C ASN A 173 12.39 3.23 35.16
N GLU A 174 12.10 4.25 34.33
CA GLU A 174 10.72 4.65 34.03
C GLU A 174 9.92 3.54 33.32
N ILE A 175 10.52 2.85 32.36
CA ILE A 175 9.87 1.77 31.60
C ILE A 175 9.66 0.53 32.48
N SER A 176 10.64 0.16 33.31
CA SER A 176 10.52 -0.93 34.29
C SER A 176 9.37 -0.66 35.26
N TYR A 177 9.22 0.58 35.75
CA TYR A 177 8.12 0.97 36.61
C TYR A 177 6.76 0.99 35.89
N ALA A 178 6.71 1.50 34.64
CA ALA A 178 5.49 1.51 33.83
C ALA A 178 4.96 0.07 33.58
N ASN A 179 5.86 -0.85 33.22
CA ASN A 179 5.57 -2.27 33.07
C ASN A 179 5.08 -2.90 34.39
N PHE A 180 5.73 -2.59 35.52
CA PHE A 180 5.31 -3.06 36.85
C PHE A 180 3.90 -2.61 37.25
N VAL A 181 3.48 -1.39 36.92
CA VAL A 181 2.09 -0.91 37.17
C VAL A 181 1.08 -1.38 36.10
N GLY A 182 1.52 -2.17 35.12
CA GLY A 182 0.67 -2.78 34.10
C GLY A 182 0.36 -1.88 32.89
N ILE A 183 1.19 -0.88 32.61
CA ILE A 183 1.10 -0.05 31.40
C ILE A 183 2.09 -0.58 30.36
N ASP A 184 1.57 -0.93 29.17
CA ASP A 184 2.36 -1.47 28.06
C ASP A 184 2.67 -0.46 26.94
N THR A 185 2.07 0.73 26.99
CA THR A 185 2.08 1.70 25.88
C THR A 185 2.68 3.03 26.33
N LEU A 186 3.77 3.41 25.66
CA LEU A 186 4.72 4.45 26.06
C LEU A 186 4.86 5.50 24.94
N LEU A 187 4.85 6.78 25.28
CA LEU A 187 5.15 7.90 24.39
C LEU A 187 6.48 8.55 24.79
N ILE A 188 7.42 8.66 23.85
CA ILE A 188 8.71 9.33 24.04
C ILE A 188 8.80 10.61 23.21
N ALA A 189 9.60 11.57 23.70
CA ALA A 189 10.01 12.76 22.97
C ALA A 189 10.79 12.40 21.68
N PRO A 190 10.85 13.32 20.69
CA PRO A 190 11.76 13.16 19.55
C PRO A 190 13.23 13.24 20.00
N PRO A 191 14.19 12.79 19.15
CA PRO A 191 15.58 13.22 19.27
C PRO A 191 15.66 14.76 19.20
N LYS A 192 16.58 15.35 19.96
CA LYS A 192 16.87 16.79 20.02
C LYS A 192 17.98 17.17 19.05
N ASP A 193 18.98 16.30 18.92
CA ASP A 193 20.11 16.47 17.99
C ASP A 193 20.06 15.41 16.89
N LEU A 194 19.86 15.87 15.65
CA LEU A 194 19.75 15.01 14.47
C LEU A 194 21.11 14.55 13.93
N ASN A 195 22.21 15.21 14.30
CA ASN A 195 23.57 14.82 13.90
C ASN A 195 23.97 13.47 14.53
N HIS A 196 23.38 13.14 15.68
CA HIS A 196 23.68 11.95 16.47
C HIS A 196 22.50 10.95 16.53
N LEU A 197 21.64 10.97 15.50
CA LEU A 197 20.44 10.13 15.41
C LEU A 197 20.71 8.61 15.53
N SER A 198 21.91 8.15 15.15
CA SER A 198 22.34 6.76 15.34
C SER A 198 22.52 6.39 16.82
N VAL A 199 22.97 7.33 17.66
CA VAL A 199 23.12 7.14 19.11
C VAL A 199 21.74 6.99 19.76
N PHE A 200 20.81 7.90 19.41
CA PHE A 200 19.41 7.79 19.82
C PHE A 200 18.81 6.44 19.42
N THR A 201 19.01 6.03 18.18
CA THR A 201 18.40 4.80 17.66
C THR A 201 19.00 3.53 18.26
N ASN A 202 20.31 3.51 18.52
CA ASN A 202 20.95 2.42 19.28
C ASN A 202 20.32 2.28 20.68
N ASN A 203 20.09 3.40 21.38
CA ASN A 203 19.43 3.41 22.69
C ASN A 203 17.97 2.94 22.62
N ILE A 204 17.20 3.36 21.60
CA ILE A 204 15.84 2.84 21.36
C ILE A 204 15.88 1.32 21.09
N ASN A 205 16.87 0.81 20.36
CA ASN A 205 17.01 -0.62 20.11
C ASN A 205 17.37 -1.40 21.40
N SER A 206 18.22 -0.84 22.26
CA SER A 206 18.49 -1.39 23.60
C SER A 206 17.23 -1.45 24.47
N VAL A 207 16.42 -0.38 24.48
CA VAL A 207 15.11 -0.35 25.18
C VAL A 207 14.19 -1.46 24.67
N LEU A 208 14.00 -1.57 23.35
CA LEU A 208 13.12 -2.57 22.73
C LEU A 208 13.61 -4.01 22.95
N THR A 209 14.93 -4.22 23.04
CA THR A 209 15.54 -5.52 23.33
C THR A 209 15.36 -5.92 24.79
N GLN A 210 15.52 -4.98 25.73
CA GLN A 210 15.33 -5.22 27.16
C GLN A 210 13.85 -5.38 27.54
N PHE A 211 12.95 -4.69 26.85
CA PHE A 211 11.51 -4.67 27.14
C PHE A 211 10.66 -5.11 25.92
N PRO A 212 10.75 -6.38 25.48
CA PRO A 212 10.14 -6.86 24.23
C PRO A 212 8.61 -6.93 24.21
N THR A 213 7.94 -6.52 25.29
CA THR A 213 6.47 -6.40 25.39
C THR A 213 5.99 -4.93 25.41
N MET A 214 6.90 -3.96 25.49
CA MET A 214 6.56 -2.54 25.62
C MET A 214 6.42 -1.86 24.26
N LYS A 215 5.25 -1.28 24.00
CA LYS A 215 4.92 -0.53 22.78
C LYS A 215 5.43 0.90 22.93
N LEU A 216 6.47 1.24 22.18
CA LEU A 216 7.10 2.55 22.20
C LEU A 216 6.63 3.37 20.99
N SER A 217 6.21 4.60 21.24
CA SER A 217 5.80 5.54 20.19
C SER A 217 6.62 6.83 20.27
N ILE A 218 7.26 7.20 19.16
CA ILE A 218 8.10 8.39 19.08
C ILE A 218 7.27 9.57 18.60
N SER A 219 7.19 10.64 19.40
CA SER A 219 6.41 11.84 19.11
C SER A 219 7.14 12.77 18.14
N LEU A 220 6.72 12.77 16.88
CA LEU A 220 7.22 13.65 15.81
C LEU A 220 6.12 14.64 15.37
N PRO A 221 6.46 15.81 14.80
CA PRO A 221 5.50 16.55 13.99
C PRO A 221 5.24 15.79 12.66
N ILE A 222 4.12 16.05 11.97
CA ILE A 222 3.84 15.42 10.67
C ILE A 222 4.73 15.95 9.51
N CYS A 223 5.28 17.14 9.70
CA CYS A 223 6.14 17.89 8.79
C CYS A 223 6.84 18.97 9.64
N GLU A 224 7.96 19.53 9.18
CA GLU A 224 8.47 20.76 9.78
C GLU A 224 7.41 21.87 9.72
N ASP A 225 7.30 22.65 10.80
CA ASP A 225 6.54 23.88 10.81
C ASP A 225 7.33 24.96 10.05
N MET A 226 6.65 25.80 9.26
CA MET A 226 7.24 27.00 8.68
C MET A 226 7.85 27.88 9.77
N GLN A 227 9.07 28.35 9.54
CA GLN A 227 9.76 29.26 10.44
C GLN A 227 9.52 30.70 9.97
N ILE A 228 9.41 31.65 10.90
CA ILE A 228 9.35 33.07 10.56
C ILE A 228 10.76 33.64 10.72
N ASN A 229 11.23 34.40 9.74
CA ASN A 229 12.48 35.13 9.84
C ASN A 229 12.35 36.22 10.91
N ASN A 230 13.04 36.06 12.04
CA ASN A 230 13.00 37.01 13.16
C ASN A 230 13.48 38.44 12.81
N VAL A 231 14.10 38.65 11.64
CA VAL A 231 14.59 39.96 11.18
C VAL A 231 13.66 40.60 10.15
N THR A 232 13.15 39.84 9.16
CA THR A 232 12.28 40.40 8.09
C THR A 232 10.78 40.22 8.37
N GLY A 233 10.40 39.31 9.27
CA GLY A 233 9.01 38.93 9.53
C GLY A 233 8.40 38.02 8.44
N GLU A 234 9.17 37.61 7.44
CA GLU A 234 8.71 36.78 6.32
C GLU A 234 8.76 35.28 6.66
N ASP A 235 7.89 34.50 6.02
CA ASP A 235 7.87 33.05 6.12
C ASP A 235 9.09 32.43 5.40
N ILE A 236 9.90 31.67 6.13
CA ILE A 236 10.95 30.82 5.57
C ILE A 236 10.27 29.54 5.06
N PRO A 237 10.36 29.22 3.75
CA PRO A 237 9.72 28.03 3.20
C PRO A 237 10.39 26.76 3.73
N VAL A 238 9.59 25.73 4.02
CA VAL A 238 10.09 24.40 4.38
C VAL A 238 10.76 23.80 3.14
N ILE A 239 12.10 23.72 3.18
CA ILE A 239 12.94 23.22 2.07
C ILE A 239 12.63 21.75 1.79
N ASP A 240 12.47 20.94 2.85
CA ASP A 240 12.26 19.50 2.78
C ASP A 240 11.03 19.06 3.58
N THR A 241 9.90 18.89 2.88
CA THR A 241 8.64 18.45 3.50
C THR A 241 8.62 16.99 3.96
N LEU A 242 9.72 16.23 3.78
CA LEU A 242 9.87 14.83 4.19
C LEU A 242 10.98 14.61 5.23
N SER A 243 11.68 15.64 5.70
CA SER A 243 12.79 15.53 6.68
C SER A 243 12.41 14.72 7.93
N THR A 244 11.22 14.98 8.47
CA THR A 244 10.71 14.31 9.67
C THR A 244 10.31 12.86 9.39
N TRP A 245 9.94 12.54 8.15
CA TRP A 245 9.73 11.17 7.72
C TRP A 245 11.05 10.42 7.51
N ASP A 246 12.08 11.08 6.97
CA ASP A 246 13.45 10.51 6.84
C ASP A 246 14.05 10.16 8.22
N MET A 247 13.82 11.02 9.21
CA MET A 247 14.19 10.77 10.61
C MET A 247 13.53 9.48 11.13
N TRP A 248 12.21 9.34 10.96
CA TRP A 248 11.48 8.11 11.31
C TRP A 248 11.94 6.89 10.49
N ASN A 249 12.25 7.05 9.20
CA ASN A 249 12.78 6.00 8.34
C ASN A 249 14.13 5.48 8.86
N THR A 250 15.04 6.37 9.21
CA THR A 250 16.35 6.02 9.79
C THR A 250 16.17 5.25 11.09
N ILE A 251 15.31 5.74 11.99
CA ILE A 251 15.05 5.11 13.29
C ILE A 251 14.50 3.69 13.11
N ARG A 252 13.39 3.51 12.35
CA ARG A 252 12.76 2.19 12.22
C ARG A 252 13.64 1.16 11.49
N VAL A 253 14.53 1.60 10.58
CA VAL A 253 15.39 0.72 9.79
C VAL A 253 16.52 0.17 10.66
N GLN A 254 17.15 1.02 11.48
CA GLN A 254 18.18 0.59 12.43
C GLN A 254 17.58 -0.20 13.62
N CYS A 255 16.31 0.00 13.95
CA CYS A 255 15.53 -0.87 14.86
C CYS A 255 14.85 -2.07 14.16
N ASP A 256 15.32 -2.50 12.98
CA ASP A 256 14.86 -3.68 12.22
C ASP A 256 13.33 -3.86 12.14
N TYR A 257 12.61 -2.76 11.88
CA TYR A 257 11.15 -2.72 11.72
C TYR A 257 10.33 -3.27 12.91
N ASN A 258 10.93 -3.31 14.12
CA ASN A 258 10.40 -3.92 15.36
C ASN A 258 8.88 -3.80 15.53
N GLU A 259 8.21 -4.89 15.93
CA GLU A 259 6.74 -4.94 16.06
C GLU A 259 6.17 -3.86 16.98
N ASN A 260 6.84 -3.58 18.10
CA ASN A 260 6.39 -2.68 19.15
C ASN A 260 6.80 -1.22 18.94
N LEU A 261 7.62 -0.91 17.91
CA LEU A 261 8.03 0.44 17.60
C LEU A 261 7.02 1.12 16.65
N SER A 262 6.58 2.31 17.04
CA SER A 262 5.54 3.09 16.35
C SER A 262 5.90 4.58 16.33
N VAL A 263 5.13 5.35 15.55
CA VAL A 263 5.26 6.81 15.47
C VAL A 263 4.00 7.49 15.99
N SER A 264 4.14 8.70 16.51
CA SER A 264 3.07 9.55 16.99
C SER A 264 3.17 10.92 16.33
N LEU A 265 2.10 11.39 15.69
CA LEU A 265 2.16 12.57 14.81
C LEU A 265 1.42 13.76 15.42
N GLY A 266 2.16 14.86 15.61
CA GLY A 266 1.61 16.17 15.85
C GLY A 266 0.89 16.70 14.61
N SER A 267 -0.38 17.10 14.79
CA SER A 267 -1.16 17.80 13.75
C SER A 267 -0.40 19.00 13.16
N PRO A 268 -0.56 19.31 11.85
CA PRO A 268 0.15 20.41 11.21
C PRO A 268 -0.48 21.79 11.52
N LYS A 269 0.35 22.84 11.58
CA LYS A 269 -0.12 24.24 11.74
C LYS A 269 -0.75 24.78 10.45
N HIS A 270 -0.13 24.49 9.32
CA HIS A 270 -0.48 24.96 7.99
C HIS A 270 -0.91 23.78 7.09
N ASN A 271 -1.42 24.05 5.89
CA ASN A 271 -1.74 22.98 4.94
C ASN A 271 -0.44 22.31 4.44
N ILE A 272 -0.43 20.98 4.34
CA ILE A 272 0.77 20.20 3.94
C ILE A 272 0.52 19.41 2.64
N PRO A 273 1.57 19.09 1.85
CA PRO A 273 1.39 18.35 0.60
C PRO A 273 0.78 16.97 0.82
N GLN A 274 -0.15 16.57 -0.05
CA GLN A 274 -0.84 15.28 0.06
C GLN A 274 0.13 14.08 0.01
N SER A 275 1.29 14.21 -0.62
CA SER A 275 2.34 13.18 -0.60
C SER A 275 2.92 12.91 0.79
N VAL A 276 3.04 13.94 1.64
CA VAL A 276 3.50 13.77 3.03
C VAL A 276 2.44 12.98 3.81
N VAL A 277 1.17 13.32 3.63
CA VAL A 277 0.04 12.60 4.24
C VAL A 277 -0.03 11.15 3.74
N ASN A 278 0.10 10.90 2.43
CA ASN A 278 0.14 9.53 1.87
C ASN A 278 1.27 8.69 2.47
N ARG A 279 2.46 9.30 2.61
CA ARG A 279 3.63 8.64 3.17
C ARG A 279 3.36 8.18 4.62
N TRP A 280 2.81 9.06 5.47
CA TRP A 280 2.45 8.72 6.85
C TRP A 280 1.24 7.78 6.99
N LEU A 281 0.32 7.74 6.02
CA LEU A 281 -0.79 6.77 6.04
C LEU A 281 -0.31 5.32 5.91
N SER A 282 0.88 5.10 5.33
CA SER A 282 1.51 3.77 5.22
C SER A 282 2.46 3.43 6.39
N GLU A 283 2.46 4.23 7.47
CA GLU A 283 3.31 4.06 8.65
C GLU A 283 2.52 3.61 9.89
N PRO A 284 3.17 2.99 10.89
CA PRO A 284 2.51 2.59 12.14
C PRO A 284 2.29 3.81 13.07
N VAL A 285 1.40 4.71 12.65
CA VAL A 285 0.97 5.89 13.42
C VAL A 285 0.03 5.45 14.53
N LYS A 286 0.45 5.50 15.80
CA LYS A 286 -0.38 5.05 16.93
C LYS A 286 -1.17 6.17 17.63
N PHE A 287 -0.60 7.36 17.70
CA PHE A 287 -1.25 8.55 18.26
C PHE A 287 -1.26 9.71 17.26
N TYR A 288 -2.38 10.43 17.16
CA TYR A 288 -2.47 11.69 16.42
C TYR A 288 -2.77 12.82 17.40
N LEU A 289 -1.80 13.72 17.63
CA LEU A 289 -1.84 14.72 18.68
C LEU A 289 -2.48 16.02 18.17
N VAL A 290 -3.55 16.45 18.84
CA VAL A 290 -4.33 17.64 18.51
C VAL A 290 -4.27 18.63 19.68
N SER A 291 -3.58 19.75 19.48
CA SER A 291 -3.54 20.81 20.50
C SER A 291 -4.81 21.67 20.45
N SER A 292 -5.27 22.14 21.61
CA SER A 292 -6.32 23.17 21.71
C SER A 292 -6.02 24.40 20.85
N SER A 293 -4.74 24.74 20.63
CA SER A 293 -4.31 25.86 19.77
C SER A 293 -4.55 25.66 18.26
N ARG A 294 -5.02 24.48 17.81
CA ARG A 294 -5.35 24.21 16.40
C ARG A 294 -6.84 24.34 16.07
N PHE A 295 -7.65 24.59 17.10
CA PHE A 295 -9.07 24.89 16.96
C PHE A 295 -9.25 26.40 16.78
N VAL A 296 -10.20 26.77 15.92
CA VAL A 296 -10.69 28.14 15.75
C VAL A 296 -12.16 28.20 16.18
N PRO A 297 -12.65 29.30 16.75
CA PRO A 297 -14.08 29.46 17.00
C PRO A 297 -14.84 29.53 15.67
N ASN A 298 -15.97 28.81 15.57
CA ASN A 298 -16.93 29.03 14.49
C ASN A 298 -17.85 30.23 14.81
N SER A 299 -18.82 30.53 13.94
CA SER A 299 -19.78 31.63 14.13
C SER A 299 -20.71 31.50 15.35
N LYS A 300 -20.68 30.36 16.05
CA LYS A 300 -21.35 30.10 17.34
C LYS A 300 -20.33 29.94 18.49
N ASN A 301 -19.09 30.37 18.30
CA ASN A 301 -17.95 30.25 19.22
C ASN A 301 -17.54 28.82 19.62
N TYR A 302 -18.09 27.76 19.01
CA TYR A 302 -17.62 26.40 19.26
C TYR A 302 -16.23 26.17 18.63
N PRO A 303 -15.31 25.47 19.31
CA PRO A 303 -13.99 25.14 18.78
C PRO A 303 -14.12 24.13 17.64
N VAL A 304 -13.65 24.49 16.45
CA VAL A 304 -13.61 23.62 15.26
C VAL A 304 -12.20 23.57 14.65
N LEU A 305 -11.83 22.43 14.07
CA LEU A 305 -10.58 22.30 13.31
C LEU A 305 -10.76 22.84 11.88
N ASN A 306 -9.68 23.41 11.33
CA ASN A 306 -9.62 23.82 9.92
C ASN A 306 -9.78 22.63 8.95
N LYS A 307 -10.18 22.90 7.70
CA LYS A 307 -10.62 21.84 6.77
C LYS A 307 -9.52 20.83 6.43
N PHE A 308 -8.25 21.23 6.36
CA PHE A 308 -7.16 20.29 6.11
C PHE A 308 -6.91 19.33 7.29
N ASN A 309 -7.01 19.80 8.55
CA ASN A 309 -6.96 18.89 9.71
C ASN A 309 -8.16 17.93 9.74
N GLN A 310 -9.37 18.38 9.38
CA GLN A 310 -10.54 17.48 9.22
C GLN A 310 -10.24 16.37 8.20
N LEU A 311 -9.75 16.74 7.01
CA LEU A 311 -9.44 15.80 5.93
C LEU A 311 -8.34 14.80 6.34
N ILE A 312 -7.29 15.24 7.02
CA ILE A 312 -6.20 14.37 7.52
C ILE A 312 -6.74 13.38 8.57
N ILE A 313 -7.50 13.85 9.56
CA ILE A 313 -8.11 12.99 10.59
C ILE A 313 -9.02 11.95 9.94
N TRP A 314 -9.90 12.36 9.02
CA TRP A 314 -10.75 11.42 8.29
C TRP A 314 -9.95 10.41 7.46
N LYS A 315 -8.85 10.81 6.79
CA LYS A 315 -8.00 9.85 6.05
C LYS A 315 -7.38 8.81 6.96
N PHE A 316 -6.87 9.19 8.13
CA PHE A 316 -6.35 8.23 9.11
C PHE A 316 -7.44 7.28 9.61
N ILE A 317 -8.61 7.81 9.97
CA ILE A 317 -9.76 7.01 10.44
C ILE A 317 -10.23 6.01 9.36
N GLN A 318 -10.24 6.42 8.09
CA GLN A 318 -10.77 5.65 6.97
C GLN A 318 -9.77 4.63 6.42
N LYS A 319 -8.53 5.04 6.12
CA LYS A 319 -7.49 4.15 5.56
C LYS A 319 -7.01 3.11 6.58
N ASN A 320 -6.93 3.50 7.86
CA ASN A 320 -6.42 2.65 8.93
C ASN A 320 -7.57 2.14 9.81
N ALA A 321 -8.80 2.01 9.28
CA ALA A 321 -10.00 1.66 10.04
C ALA A 321 -9.95 0.33 10.82
N LEU A 322 -8.96 -0.53 10.56
CA LEU A 322 -8.68 -1.75 11.31
C LEU A 322 -7.93 -1.49 12.64
N ASP A 323 -6.97 -0.56 12.65
CA ASP A 323 -6.28 -0.05 13.85
C ASP A 323 -6.09 1.48 13.73
N PRO A 324 -7.16 2.28 13.91
CA PRO A 324 -7.08 3.72 13.71
C PRO A 324 -6.30 4.39 14.86
N PRO A 325 -5.51 5.45 14.58
CA PRO A 325 -4.73 6.13 15.61
C PRO A 325 -5.64 6.74 16.68
N VAL A 326 -5.18 6.68 17.94
CA VAL A 326 -5.86 7.32 19.06
C VAL A 326 -5.65 8.84 18.96
N LEU A 327 -6.74 9.60 18.95
CA LEU A 327 -6.71 11.05 18.88
C LEU A 327 -6.40 11.62 20.27
N LEU A 328 -5.23 12.21 20.47
CA LEU A 328 -4.81 12.76 21.76
C LEU A 328 -5.00 14.28 21.82
N LEU A 329 -6.01 14.73 22.56
CA LEU A 329 -6.22 16.15 22.89
C LEU A 329 -5.22 16.61 23.96
N HIS A 330 -4.70 17.83 23.85
CA HIS A 330 -3.86 18.41 24.91
C HIS A 330 -4.01 19.92 25.09
N GLY A 331 -3.99 20.36 26.35
CA GLY A 331 -4.08 21.77 26.73
C GLY A 331 -5.49 22.38 26.60
N VAL A 332 -6.54 21.55 26.67
CA VAL A 332 -7.96 21.98 26.72
C VAL A 332 -8.37 22.47 28.12
N ASP A 333 -7.55 22.15 29.11
CA ASP A 333 -7.60 22.51 30.53
C ASP A 333 -6.76 23.77 30.87
N LYS A 334 -6.39 24.55 29.85
CA LYS A 334 -5.83 25.90 30.06
C LYS A 334 -6.93 26.84 30.52
N ASP A 335 -6.73 27.48 31.66
CA ASP A 335 -7.68 28.46 32.20
C ASP A 335 -7.90 29.65 31.25
N ASN A 336 -9.15 29.90 30.88
CA ASN A 336 -9.53 31.08 30.07
C ASN A 336 -9.25 32.39 30.83
N GLU A 337 -9.39 32.41 32.16
CA GLU A 337 -8.95 33.55 32.97
C GLU A 337 -7.45 33.82 32.86
N LEU A 338 -6.63 32.77 32.87
CA LEU A 338 -5.17 32.89 32.88
C LEU A 338 -4.66 33.32 31.49
N ILE A 339 -5.27 32.83 30.41
CA ILE A 339 -5.07 33.35 29.05
C ILE A 339 -5.53 34.82 28.94
N THR A 340 -6.64 35.20 29.56
CA THR A 340 -7.14 36.58 29.54
C THR A 340 -6.23 37.54 30.30
N LYS A 341 -5.75 37.13 31.48
CA LYS A 341 -4.76 37.87 32.28
C LYS A 341 -3.42 38.00 31.53
N LEU A 342 -2.93 36.94 30.88
CA LEU A 342 -1.71 37.00 30.06
C LEU A 342 -1.86 37.88 28.80
N ARG A 343 -3.05 37.95 28.20
CA ARG A 343 -3.35 38.90 27.11
C ARG A 343 -3.37 40.35 27.61
N GLN A 344 -3.86 40.60 28.82
CA GLN A 344 -3.86 41.92 29.45
C GLN A 344 -2.45 42.38 29.86
N THR A 345 -1.59 41.48 30.37
CA THR A 345 -0.20 41.83 30.71
C THR A 345 0.67 42.12 29.48
N ASN A 346 0.33 41.58 28.31
CA ASN A 346 1.04 41.85 27.05
C ASN A 346 0.46 43.05 26.28
N LEU A 347 -0.49 43.79 26.86
CA LEU A 347 -1.05 45.03 26.34
C LEU A 347 -0.86 46.19 27.32
N SER A 348 0.35 46.29 27.89
CA SER A 348 0.81 47.46 28.64
C SER A 348 1.32 48.57 27.70
N ASP A 349 0.58 48.88 26.64
CA ASP A 349 0.79 50.09 25.86
C ASP A 349 -0.54 50.71 25.38
N THR A 350 -0.51 52.02 25.17
CA THR A 350 -1.68 52.89 25.35
C THR A 350 -2.83 52.72 24.34
N SER A 351 -4.04 52.36 24.82
CA SER A 351 -5.25 53.21 24.67
C SER A 351 -6.49 52.60 25.36
N LYS A 352 -7.45 53.44 25.74
CA LYS A 352 -8.74 53.00 26.31
C LYS A 352 -9.75 52.74 25.19
N GLN A 353 -10.18 51.49 25.02
CA GLN A 353 -11.45 51.16 24.40
C GLN A 353 -12.22 50.17 25.30
N GLN A 354 -13.49 50.47 25.57
CA GLN A 354 -14.38 49.54 26.27
C GLN A 354 -14.82 48.47 25.27
N LEU A 355 -14.79 47.19 25.68
CA LEU A 355 -15.43 46.15 24.88
C LEU A 355 -16.94 46.39 24.85
N PRO A 356 -17.60 46.33 23.68
CA PRO A 356 -19.05 46.44 23.60
C PRO A 356 -19.70 45.17 24.15
N THR A 357 -20.53 45.33 25.17
CA THR A 357 -21.48 44.28 25.61
C THR A 357 -22.57 44.13 24.56
N ILE A 358 -22.55 43.04 23.79
CA ILE A 358 -23.61 42.70 22.84
C ILE A 358 -24.74 42.02 23.61
N SER A 359 -25.86 42.71 23.76
CA SER A 359 -27.11 42.19 24.32
C SER A 359 -28.13 41.97 23.20
N ASP A 360 -28.74 40.78 23.14
CA ASP A 360 -29.95 40.56 22.34
C ASP A 360 -31.12 41.40 22.89
N GLU A 361 -32.15 41.64 22.06
CA GLU A 361 -33.29 42.54 22.33
C GLU A 361 -34.13 42.16 23.57
N ASN A 362 -33.91 41.00 24.19
CA ASN A 362 -34.56 40.53 25.41
C ASN A 362 -33.71 40.67 26.69
N GLY A 363 -32.52 41.29 26.62
CA GLY A 363 -31.74 41.67 27.81
C GLY A 363 -31.20 40.52 28.67
N GLN A 364 -31.07 39.32 28.11
CA GLN A 364 -30.35 38.22 28.76
C GLN A 364 -28.87 38.24 28.34
N ASP A 365 -27.96 38.14 29.30
CA ASP A 365 -26.55 37.85 29.02
C ASP A 365 -26.44 36.54 28.25
N ILE A 366 -25.76 36.56 27.10
CA ILE A 366 -25.36 35.33 26.40
C ILE A 366 -24.25 34.67 27.21
N LYS A 367 -24.65 33.91 28.24
CA LYS A 367 -23.75 33.08 29.03
C LYS A 367 -23.07 32.08 28.11
N GLN A 368 -21.76 31.95 28.25
CA GLN A 368 -20.99 30.93 27.56
C GLN A 368 -21.45 29.55 28.02
N ASP A 369 -22.15 28.82 27.15
CA ASP A 369 -22.56 27.42 27.38
C ASP A 369 -21.38 26.44 27.19
N THR A 370 -20.17 26.90 27.53
CA THR A 370 -18.98 26.07 27.71
C THR A 370 -19.25 25.15 28.89
N ARG A 371 -19.54 23.87 28.60
CA ARG A 371 -19.62 22.81 29.61
C ARG A 371 -18.22 22.54 30.17
N ALA A 372 -17.79 23.40 31.09
CA ALA A 372 -16.56 23.28 31.84
C ALA A 372 -16.62 22.03 32.74
N SER A 373 -15.80 21.03 32.44
CA SER A 373 -15.65 19.87 33.32
C SER A 373 -14.77 20.22 34.53
N ASN A 374 -15.18 19.76 35.71
CA ASN A 374 -14.56 20.09 36.98
C ASN A 374 -14.60 18.88 37.92
N ILE A 375 -13.63 18.77 38.83
CA ILE A 375 -13.61 17.82 39.95
C ILE A 375 -13.45 18.58 41.27
N MET A 376 -14.21 18.19 42.30
CA MET A 376 -14.08 18.75 43.65
C MET A 376 -12.98 18.02 44.42
N VAL A 377 -11.93 18.74 44.82
CA VAL A 377 -10.77 18.22 45.58
C VAL A 377 -10.47 19.17 46.73
N ASP A 378 -10.46 18.66 47.96
CA ASP A 378 -10.29 19.43 49.21
C ASP A 378 -11.19 20.69 49.31
N GLY A 379 -12.43 20.59 48.83
CA GLY A 379 -13.39 21.69 48.81
C GLY A 379 -13.19 22.73 47.70
N LYS A 380 -12.26 22.51 46.75
CA LYS A 380 -12.02 23.38 45.60
C LYS A 380 -12.39 22.67 44.30
N ASN A 381 -12.98 23.41 43.35
CA ASN A 381 -13.10 22.94 41.97
C ASN A 381 -11.72 23.00 41.29
N VAL A 382 -11.33 21.90 40.66
CA VAL A 382 -10.20 21.82 39.73
C VAL A 382 -10.78 21.65 38.33
N TYR A 383 -10.46 22.58 37.43
CA TYR A 383 -10.89 22.55 36.04
C TYR A 383 -10.19 21.44 35.26
N LEU A 384 -10.97 20.62 34.55
CA LEU A 384 -10.50 19.49 33.73
C LEU A 384 -10.60 19.77 32.22
N GLY A 385 -11.07 20.95 31.83
CA GLY A 385 -11.19 21.39 30.43
C GLY A 385 -12.62 21.54 29.93
N ASP A 386 -12.75 22.20 28.78
CA ASP A 386 -14.01 22.40 28.07
C ASP A 386 -14.38 21.17 27.25
N LEU A 387 -15.59 20.65 27.46
CA LEU A 387 -16.09 19.47 26.76
C LEU A 387 -16.36 19.70 25.26
N ALA A 388 -16.49 20.95 24.81
CA ALA A 388 -16.74 21.26 23.41
C ALA A 388 -15.66 20.72 22.44
N TYR A 389 -14.40 20.60 22.90
CA TYR A 389 -13.32 19.99 22.13
C TYR A 389 -13.50 18.47 21.93
N LEU A 390 -13.95 17.78 22.98
CA LEU A 390 -14.23 16.34 22.96
C LEU A 390 -15.46 16.04 22.10
N ASP A 391 -16.53 16.81 22.26
CA ASP A 391 -17.76 16.65 21.48
C ASP A 391 -17.55 17.00 19.99
N TYR A 392 -16.67 17.96 19.67
CA TYR A 392 -16.27 18.21 18.28
C TYR A 392 -15.45 17.05 17.68
N LEU A 393 -14.53 16.41 18.42
CA LEU A 393 -13.85 15.22 17.92
C LEU A 393 -14.79 14.03 17.74
N ARG A 394 -15.76 13.84 18.65
CA ARG A 394 -16.84 12.85 18.48
C ARG A 394 -17.66 13.13 17.21
N TYR A 395 -17.97 14.40 16.93
CA TYR A 395 -18.62 14.82 15.69
C TYR A 395 -17.75 14.56 14.44
N LEU A 396 -16.42 14.76 14.49
CA LEU A 396 -15.55 14.41 13.37
C LEU A 396 -15.51 12.89 13.12
N ILE A 397 -15.53 12.07 14.17
CA ILE A 397 -15.60 10.60 14.02
C ILE A 397 -16.94 10.19 13.41
N SER A 398 -18.07 10.71 13.90
CA SER A 398 -19.39 10.34 13.35
C SER A 398 -19.66 10.88 11.94
N SER A 399 -19.09 12.04 11.59
CA SER A 399 -19.18 12.61 10.23
C SER A 399 -18.19 12.00 9.22
N SER A 400 -17.32 11.05 9.62
CA SER A 400 -16.34 10.45 8.72
C SER A 400 -16.95 9.60 7.61
N GLU A 401 -18.13 9.00 7.82
CA GLU A 401 -18.87 8.25 6.80
C GLU A 401 -19.42 9.20 5.71
N ALA A 402 -20.03 10.31 6.12
CA ALA A 402 -20.52 11.35 5.22
C ALA A 402 -19.40 12.14 4.49
N ASN A 403 -18.14 11.99 4.94
CA ASN A 403 -16.95 12.58 4.32
C ASN A 403 -15.97 11.48 3.87
N ASN A 404 -16.47 10.38 3.30
CA ASN A 404 -15.65 9.26 2.84
C ASN A 404 -14.65 9.68 1.75
N GLN A 405 -13.37 9.32 1.92
CA GLN A 405 -12.28 9.58 0.97
C GLN A 405 -11.63 8.30 0.42
N LEU A 406 -12.22 7.13 0.69
CA LEU A 406 -11.80 5.84 0.15
C LEU A 406 -12.32 5.63 -1.28
N LEU A 407 -11.51 4.98 -2.11
CA LEU A 407 -11.92 4.50 -3.43
C LEU A 407 -12.96 3.37 -3.31
N PRO A 408 -13.80 3.11 -4.34
CA PRO A 408 -14.79 2.02 -4.29
C PRO A 408 -14.19 0.65 -3.97
N ILE A 409 -13.04 0.32 -4.56
CA ILE A 409 -12.27 -0.90 -4.27
C ILE A 409 -11.83 -0.96 -2.79
N GLU A 410 -11.38 0.14 -2.21
CA GLU A 410 -10.91 0.19 -0.82
C GLU A 410 -12.07 0.00 0.17
N ASN A 411 -13.22 0.64 -0.10
CA ASN A 411 -14.45 0.40 0.66
C ASN A 411 -14.91 -1.06 0.57
N PHE A 412 -14.90 -1.63 -0.64
CA PHE A 412 -15.29 -3.02 -0.87
C PHE A 412 -14.39 -4.01 -0.11
N THR A 413 -13.07 -3.85 -0.22
CA THR A 413 -12.09 -4.68 0.50
C THR A 413 -12.21 -4.51 2.02
N LEU A 414 -12.29 -3.27 2.51
CA LEU A 414 -12.42 -2.98 3.94
C LEU A 414 -13.71 -3.57 4.53
N ASN A 415 -14.85 -3.44 3.84
CA ASN A 415 -16.12 -3.99 4.32
C ASN A 415 -16.11 -5.53 4.37
N ASN A 416 -15.50 -6.19 3.39
CA ASN A 416 -15.30 -7.64 3.42
C ASN A 416 -14.36 -8.07 4.57
N LEU A 417 -13.29 -7.33 4.85
CA LEU A 417 -12.39 -7.58 5.98
C LEU A 417 -13.08 -7.37 7.34
N LEU A 418 -13.84 -6.28 7.51
CA LEU A 418 -14.61 -6.02 8.73
C LEU A 418 -15.67 -7.11 8.96
N ALA A 419 -16.33 -7.60 7.90
CA ALA A 419 -17.27 -8.73 7.98
C ALA A 419 -16.60 -10.05 8.40
N SER A 420 -15.31 -10.23 8.12
CA SER A 420 -14.55 -11.43 8.51
C SER A 420 -14.15 -11.49 9.99
N ASN A 421 -14.30 -10.39 10.74
CA ASN A 421 -14.04 -10.31 12.20
C ASN A 421 -12.63 -10.80 12.63
N LEU A 422 -11.61 -10.60 11.80
CA LEU A 422 -10.22 -10.94 12.11
C LEU A 422 -9.68 -10.14 13.33
N SER A 423 -8.83 -10.77 14.13
CA SER A 423 -8.12 -10.09 15.22
C SER A 423 -6.98 -9.22 14.67
N GLN A 424 -6.52 -8.23 15.46
CA GLN A 424 -5.36 -7.43 15.09
C GLN A 424 -4.10 -8.29 14.90
N SER A 425 -3.94 -9.37 15.67
CA SER A 425 -2.83 -10.30 15.50
C SER A 425 -2.90 -11.04 14.16
N GLN A 426 -4.08 -11.43 13.67
CA GLN A 426 -4.26 -12.02 12.34
C GLN A 426 -4.04 -11.00 11.21
N ILE A 427 -4.47 -9.74 11.40
CA ILE A 427 -4.28 -8.65 10.43
C ILE A 427 -2.79 -8.28 10.29
N ASN A 428 -2.04 -8.36 11.38
CA ASN A 428 -0.61 -8.05 11.42
C ASN A 428 0.29 -9.25 11.07
N SER A 429 -0.22 -10.49 11.04
CA SER A 429 0.64 -11.67 10.83
C SER A 429 1.03 -11.88 9.35
N PRO A 430 2.09 -12.66 9.06
CA PRO A 430 2.50 -12.97 7.69
C PRO A 430 1.43 -13.68 6.85
N GLU A 431 0.49 -14.36 7.49
CA GLU A 431 -0.60 -15.12 6.85
C GLU A 431 -1.71 -14.22 6.28
N SER A 432 -1.74 -12.94 6.67
CA SER A 432 -2.62 -11.93 6.05
C SER A 432 -2.24 -11.60 4.60
N LEU A 433 -0.99 -11.85 4.20
CA LEU A 433 -0.49 -11.63 2.85
C LEU A 433 -0.95 -12.76 1.92
N GLN A 434 -2.09 -12.57 1.26
CA GLN A 434 -2.63 -13.54 0.31
C GLN A 434 -1.73 -13.64 -0.92
N THR A 435 -1.49 -14.86 -1.40
CA THR A 435 -0.95 -15.07 -2.75
C THR A 435 -2.03 -14.85 -3.81
N PRO A 436 -1.68 -14.45 -5.05
CA PRO A 436 -2.61 -14.46 -6.16
C PRO A 436 -3.24 -15.84 -6.32
N LEU A 437 -4.53 -15.86 -6.67
CA LEU A 437 -5.26 -17.09 -6.91
C LEU A 437 -4.61 -17.88 -8.06
N GLN A 438 -4.83 -19.19 -8.06
CA GLN A 438 -4.44 -20.06 -9.16
C GLN A 438 -5.63 -20.92 -9.59
N PRO A 439 -6.66 -20.34 -10.26
CA PRO A 439 -7.86 -21.08 -10.64
C PRO A 439 -7.55 -22.25 -11.59
N LEU A 440 -6.46 -22.18 -12.36
CA LEU A 440 -6.02 -23.29 -13.21
C LEU A 440 -5.57 -24.51 -12.40
N LEU A 441 -4.81 -24.31 -11.32
CA LEU A 441 -4.33 -25.40 -10.47
C LEU A 441 -5.39 -25.87 -9.46
N ASN A 442 -6.02 -24.92 -8.78
CA ASN A 442 -6.93 -25.18 -7.67
C ASN A 442 -8.39 -24.98 -8.08
N ASN A 443 -9.29 -25.78 -7.54
CA ASN A 443 -10.73 -25.58 -7.74
C ASN A 443 -11.23 -24.56 -6.71
N LEU A 444 -11.70 -23.40 -7.19
CA LEU A 444 -12.19 -22.32 -6.34
C LEU A 444 -13.46 -22.73 -5.57
N ASP A 445 -13.62 -22.15 -4.39
CA ASP A 445 -14.74 -22.41 -3.48
C ASP A 445 -15.95 -21.51 -3.78
N ASN A 446 -17.09 -21.81 -3.14
CA ASN A 446 -18.34 -21.10 -3.35
C ASN A 446 -18.35 -19.65 -2.82
N LEU A 447 -17.51 -19.32 -1.81
CA LEU A 447 -17.36 -17.96 -1.31
C LEU A 447 -16.54 -17.10 -2.27
N THR A 448 -15.43 -17.62 -2.83
CA THR A 448 -14.61 -16.90 -3.82
C THR A 448 -15.46 -16.45 -5.02
N TYR A 449 -16.25 -17.36 -5.63
CA TYR A 449 -17.17 -16.99 -6.70
C TYR A 449 -18.23 -15.96 -6.25
N LYS A 450 -18.67 -15.98 -4.98
CA LYS A 450 -19.61 -15.00 -4.43
C LYS A 450 -18.98 -13.62 -4.24
N VAL A 451 -17.67 -13.52 -3.98
CA VAL A 451 -16.96 -12.22 -3.99
C VAL A 451 -16.85 -11.71 -5.43
N PHE A 452 -16.47 -12.56 -6.38
CA PHE A 452 -16.36 -12.19 -7.80
C PHE A 452 -17.67 -11.65 -8.38
N GLU A 453 -18.81 -12.25 -8.03
CA GLU A 453 -20.15 -11.87 -8.53
C GLU A 453 -20.71 -10.56 -7.96
N GLN A 454 -20.07 -9.94 -6.97
CA GLN A 454 -20.48 -8.63 -6.43
C GLN A 454 -20.03 -7.45 -7.31
N ASP A 455 -19.06 -7.63 -8.20
CA ASP A 455 -18.61 -6.60 -9.14
C ASP A 455 -19.53 -6.55 -10.37
N SER A 456 -20.67 -5.84 -10.25
CA SER A 456 -21.60 -5.65 -11.37
C SER A 456 -20.92 -4.97 -12.57
N VAL A 457 -20.01 -4.05 -12.30
CA VAL A 457 -19.34 -3.20 -13.29
C VAL A 457 -18.45 -4.03 -14.22
N LYS A 458 -17.75 -5.05 -13.70
CA LYS A 458 -17.04 -6.05 -14.49
C LYS A 458 -17.98 -6.70 -15.50
N TYR A 459 -19.10 -7.27 -15.03
CA TYR A 459 -20.02 -8.02 -15.88
C TYR A 459 -20.79 -7.13 -16.86
N GLU A 460 -21.09 -5.88 -16.52
CA GLU A 460 -21.59 -4.87 -17.47
C GLU A 460 -20.60 -4.56 -18.58
N CYS A 461 -19.29 -4.48 -18.29
CA CYS A 461 -18.28 -4.26 -19.32
C CYS A 461 -18.14 -5.47 -20.26
N TYR A 462 -18.23 -6.70 -19.72
CA TYR A 462 -18.33 -7.90 -20.54
C TYR A 462 -19.60 -7.91 -21.41
N GLU A 463 -20.76 -7.51 -20.87
CA GLU A 463 -22.02 -7.39 -21.61
C GLU A 463 -21.94 -6.36 -22.75
N ARG A 464 -21.36 -5.18 -22.50
CA ARG A 464 -21.09 -4.16 -23.53
C ARG A 464 -20.18 -4.70 -24.65
N ALA A 465 -19.17 -5.50 -24.28
CA ALA A 465 -18.24 -6.11 -25.24
C ALA A 465 -18.89 -7.24 -26.06
N MET A 466 -19.72 -8.08 -25.43
CA MET A 466 -20.57 -9.08 -26.11
C MET A 466 -21.51 -8.39 -27.11
N VAL A 467 -22.28 -7.38 -26.70
CA VAL A 467 -23.18 -6.65 -27.61
C VAL A 467 -22.42 -6.04 -28.80
N SER A 468 -21.29 -5.38 -28.54
CA SER A 468 -20.50 -4.71 -29.58
C SER A 468 -19.90 -5.69 -30.59
N SER A 469 -19.28 -6.77 -30.13
CA SER A 469 -18.71 -7.82 -30.99
C SER A 469 -19.78 -8.55 -31.82
N LEU A 470 -20.96 -8.83 -31.24
CA LEU A 470 -22.09 -9.44 -31.94
C LEU A 470 -22.65 -8.51 -33.04
N MET A 471 -22.69 -7.19 -32.81
CA MET A 471 -23.05 -6.21 -33.86
C MET A 471 -22.07 -6.20 -35.04
N ASP A 472 -20.81 -6.60 -34.85
CA ASP A 472 -19.81 -6.70 -35.92
C ASP A 472 -19.89 -8.03 -36.66
N LEU A 473 -19.91 -9.16 -35.95
CA LEU A 473 -20.02 -10.51 -36.55
C LEU A 473 -21.27 -10.65 -37.44
N ILE A 474 -22.39 -10.04 -37.03
CA ILE A 474 -23.69 -10.15 -37.69
C ILE A 474 -23.96 -8.97 -38.65
N LYS A 475 -23.05 -7.98 -38.71
CA LYS A 475 -23.08 -6.82 -39.64
C LYS A 475 -24.38 -6.00 -39.64
N LEU A 476 -25.15 -6.06 -38.55
CA LEU A 476 -26.53 -5.56 -38.43
C LEU A 476 -26.71 -4.12 -38.97
N PRO A 477 -27.46 -3.90 -40.08
CA PRO A 477 -27.56 -2.58 -40.72
C PRO A 477 -28.11 -1.48 -39.81
N ARG A 478 -29.09 -1.81 -38.95
CA ARG A 478 -29.70 -0.89 -37.97
C ARG A 478 -28.75 -0.36 -36.88
N PHE A 479 -27.47 -0.76 -36.89
CA PHE A 479 -26.44 -0.26 -35.98
C PHE A 479 -25.22 0.33 -36.70
N GLN A 480 -25.25 0.47 -38.04
CA GLN A 480 -24.11 1.00 -38.81
C GLN A 480 -23.80 2.47 -38.47
N HIS A 481 -24.79 3.28 -38.11
CA HIS A 481 -24.60 4.68 -37.69
C HIS A 481 -23.76 4.81 -36.41
N VAL A 482 -23.83 3.82 -35.51
CA VAL A 482 -23.08 3.77 -34.25
C VAL A 482 -21.58 3.53 -34.50
N LYS A 483 -21.21 2.88 -35.61
CA LYS A 483 -19.82 2.46 -35.90
C LYS A 483 -18.88 3.58 -36.34
N SER A 484 -19.38 4.80 -36.46
CA SER A 484 -18.63 5.99 -36.89
C SER A 484 -17.67 6.54 -35.82
N ALA A 485 -17.84 6.18 -34.55
CA ALA A 485 -16.97 6.61 -33.45
C ALA A 485 -15.90 5.56 -33.11
N SER A 486 -14.64 5.97 -32.97
CA SER A 486 -13.48 5.09 -32.70
C SER A 486 -13.51 4.34 -31.36
N THR A 487 -14.49 4.60 -30.50
CA THR A 487 -14.69 3.97 -29.18
C THR A 487 -16.15 3.57 -28.95
N TYR A 488 -16.91 3.29 -30.03
CA TYR A 488 -18.36 3.11 -29.95
C TYR A 488 -18.84 1.98 -29.02
N GLY A 489 -17.97 1.03 -28.62
CA GLY A 489 -18.35 0.01 -27.62
C GLY A 489 -18.83 0.61 -26.29
N ASN A 490 -18.31 1.78 -25.92
CA ASN A 490 -18.78 2.54 -24.75
C ASN A 490 -20.09 3.29 -25.00
N ALA A 491 -20.49 3.50 -26.27
CA ALA A 491 -21.71 4.19 -26.68
C ALA A 491 -22.84 3.24 -27.14
N ALA A 492 -22.56 1.94 -27.35
CA ALA A 492 -23.50 0.96 -27.92
C ALA A 492 -24.78 0.73 -27.09
N PHE A 493 -24.81 1.18 -25.82
CA PHE A 493 -25.95 1.12 -24.92
C PHE A 493 -26.76 2.43 -24.84
N ASN A 494 -26.35 3.51 -25.51
CA ASN A 494 -27.09 4.78 -25.49
C ASN A 494 -28.41 4.65 -26.26
N THR A 495 -29.53 4.65 -25.53
CA THR A 495 -30.87 4.30 -26.03
C THR A 495 -31.41 5.26 -27.10
N SER A 496 -30.90 6.49 -27.18
CA SER A 496 -31.21 7.44 -28.27
C SER A 496 -30.74 6.97 -29.65
N ALA A 497 -29.82 5.99 -29.73
CA ALA A 497 -29.44 5.34 -30.99
C ALA A 497 -30.45 4.27 -31.46
N LEU A 498 -31.34 3.80 -30.57
CA LEU A 498 -32.40 2.82 -30.85
C LEU A 498 -33.72 3.46 -31.31
N SER A 499 -33.90 4.76 -31.11
CA SER A 499 -35.20 5.45 -31.26
C SER A 499 -35.47 6.05 -32.65
N LEU A 500 -34.81 5.55 -33.70
CA LEU A 500 -35.20 5.86 -35.09
C LEU A 500 -36.36 4.92 -35.51
N PRO A 501 -37.56 5.43 -35.83
CA PRO A 501 -38.69 4.58 -36.18
C PRO A 501 -38.52 3.96 -37.58
N ASP A 502 -38.91 2.70 -37.73
CA ASP A 502 -38.89 1.98 -39.00
C ASP A 502 -39.74 2.68 -40.08
N LYS A 503 -39.08 3.41 -40.98
CA LYS A 503 -39.70 4.02 -42.16
C LYS A 503 -39.97 2.98 -43.25
N LYS A 504 -40.93 2.07 -42.98
CA LYS A 504 -41.68 1.26 -43.95
C LYS A 504 -40.88 0.68 -45.14
N SER A 505 -39.81 -0.07 -44.88
CA SER A 505 -39.20 -0.97 -45.87
C SER A 505 -39.97 -2.30 -45.91
N VAL A 506 -41.05 -2.35 -46.69
CA VAL A 506 -41.83 -3.57 -46.90
C VAL A 506 -40.93 -4.66 -47.52
N GLY A 507 -40.72 -5.75 -46.79
CA GLY A 507 -39.94 -6.91 -47.25
C GLY A 507 -38.60 -7.15 -46.56
N TYR A 508 -38.13 -6.29 -45.65
CA TYR A 508 -36.87 -6.54 -44.94
C TYR A 508 -37.04 -7.55 -43.78
N ASN A 509 -36.57 -8.78 -43.97
CA ASN A 509 -36.55 -9.81 -42.93
C ASN A 509 -35.36 -9.54 -41.97
N PRO A 510 -35.58 -9.34 -40.65
CA PRO A 510 -34.53 -8.90 -39.73
C PRO A 510 -33.45 -9.95 -39.42
N ASN A 511 -33.60 -11.19 -39.87
CA ASN A 511 -32.79 -12.33 -39.43
C ASN A 511 -31.51 -12.54 -40.24
N VAL A 512 -30.39 -12.00 -39.74
CA VAL A 512 -28.99 -12.47 -39.92
C VAL A 512 -28.49 -12.58 -41.39
N THR A 513 -27.66 -11.61 -41.82
CA THR A 513 -27.08 -11.57 -43.18
C THR A 513 -25.53 -11.62 -43.19
N SER A 514 -24.96 -12.77 -42.80
CA SER A 514 -23.76 -13.38 -43.45
C SER A 514 -23.24 -14.69 -42.80
N LEU A 515 -23.89 -15.23 -41.77
CA LEU A 515 -23.51 -16.48 -41.10
C LEU A 515 -24.76 -17.36 -40.91
N ASP A 516 -24.69 -18.64 -41.27
CA ASP A 516 -25.83 -19.56 -41.14
C ASP A 516 -26.13 -19.90 -39.68
N THR A 517 -25.08 -20.18 -38.90
CA THR A 517 -25.12 -20.46 -37.45
C THR A 517 -23.96 -19.76 -36.77
N LEU A 518 -24.24 -19.00 -35.71
CA LEU A 518 -23.26 -18.34 -34.86
C LEU A 518 -22.76 -19.31 -33.77
N LYS A 519 -21.46 -19.55 -33.71
CA LYS A 519 -20.81 -20.42 -32.71
C LYS A 519 -20.08 -19.59 -31.66
N ILE A 520 -20.47 -19.72 -30.39
CA ILE A 520 -19.91 -18.97 -29.25
C ILE A 520 -19.31 -19.95 -28.24
N MET A 521 -18.09 -19.67 -27.77
CA MET A 521 -17.43 -20.39 -26.69
C MET A 521 -17.29 -19.51 -25.45
N ILE A 522 -17.58 -20.06 -24.27
CA ILE A 522 -17.26 -19.47 -22.98
C ILE A 522 -16.24 -20.37 -22.27
N VAL A 523 -15.08 -19.81 -21.90
CA VAL A 523 -14.00 -20.52 -21.20
C VAL A 523 -13.92 -20.02 -19.76
N GLY A 524 -14.03 -20.93 -18.80
CA GLY A 524 -14.14 -20.57 -17.38
C GLY A 524 -15.41 -19.77 -17.04
N PRO A 525 -16.62 -20.27 -17.38
CA PRO A 525 -17.88 -19.61 -17.02
C PRO A 525 -18.07 -19.45 -15.50
N GLY A 526 -17.33 -20.17 -14.65
CA GLY A 526 -17.56 -20.20 -13.20
C GLY A 526 -19.00 -20.63 -12.92
N ARG A 527 -19.69 -19.95 -12.01
CA ARG A 527 -21.12 -20.22 -11.72
C ARG A 527 -22.11 -19.68 -12.77
N GLY A 528 -21.61 -19.14 -13.89
CA GLY A 528 -22.40 -18.69 -15.03
C GLY A 528 -22.69 -17.20 -15.25
N PRO A 529 -22.12 -16.20 -14.53
CA PRO A 529 -22.53 -14.80 -14.73
C PRO A 529 -22.21 -14.27 -16.15
N LEU A 530 -21.13 -14.74 -16.78
CA LEU A 530 -20.82 -14.43 -18.19
C LEU A 530 -21.86 -15.03 -19.17
N VAL A 531 -22.43 -16.18 -18.83
CA VAL A 531 -23.46 -16.86 -19.62
C VAL A 531 -24.76 -16.05 -19.59
N GLU A 532 -25.13 -15.53 -18.41
CA GLU A 532 -26.31 -14.67 -18.23
C GLU A 532 -26.16 -13.34 -18.96
N LYS A 533 -24.96 -12.72 -18.91
CA LYS A 533 -24.66 -11.53 -19.70
C LYS A 533 -24.69 -11.80 -21.21
N LEU A 534 -24.27 -12.99 -21.66
CA LEU A 534 -24.43 -13.37 -23.06
C LEU A 534 -25.92 -13.49 -23.45
N PHE A 535 -26.76 -14.16 -22.66
CA PHE A 535 -28.20 -14.22 -22.94
C PHE A 535 -28.87 -12.83 -22.93
N SER A 536 -28.44 -11.95 -22.03
CA SER A 536 -28.87 -10.54 -22.02
C SER A 536 -28.48 -9.82 -23.32
N ALA A 537 -27.24 -9.95 -23.77
CA ALA A 537 -26.74 -9.39 -25.03
C ALA A 537 -27.47 -9.94 -26.27
N LEU A 538 -27.69 -11.26 -26.34
CA LEU A 538 -28.45 -11.92 -27.42
C LEU A 538 -29.90 -11.43 -27.48
N LYS A 539 -30.55 -11.26 -26.31
CA LYS A 539 -31.91 -10.73 -26.18
C LYS A 539 -32.00 -9.25 -26.55
N PHE A 540 -31.05 -8.43 -26.09
CA PHE A 540 -30.96 -7.00 -26.45
C PHE A 540 -30.82 -6.80 -27.97
N LEU A 541 -30.03 -7.66 -28.62
CA LEU A 541 -29.88 -7.67 -30.07
C LEU A 541 -31.03 -8.38 -30.81
N ASN A 542 -32.02 -8.93 -30.12
CA ASN A 542 -33.15 -9.69 -30.68
C ASN A 542 -32.66 -10.75 -31.70
N LEU A 543 -31.71 -11.57 -31.28
CA LEU A 543 -31.12 -12.62 -32.13
C LEU A 543 -31.88 -13.94 -31.98
N ASP A 544 -31.99 -14.65 -33.10
CA ASP A 544 -32.62 -15.96 -33.21
C ASP A 544 -31.78 -17.03 -32.47
N LEU A 545 -32.29 -17.52 -31.33
CA LEU A 545 -31.61 -18.51 -30.49
C LEU A 545 -31.57 -19.92 -31.09
N ASP A 546 -32.25 -20.19 -32.21
CA ASP A 546 -32.07 -21.44 -32.97
C ASP A 546 -30.86 -21.36 -33.93
N LYS A 547 -30.36 -20.15 -34.20
CA LYS A 547 -29.13 -19.89 -34.97
C LYS A 547 -27.88 -19.65 -34.10
N VAL A 548 -27.97 -19.79 -32.79
CA VAL A 548 -26.83 -19.58 -31.87
C VAL A 548 -26.51 -20.88 -31.13
N LYS A 549 -25.29 -21.41 -31.34
CA LYS A 549 -24.75 -22.52 -30.54
C LYS A 549 -23.77 -21.96 -29.49
N ILE A 550 -24.06 -22.23 -28.22
CA ILE A 550 -23.24 -21.80 -27.08
C ILE A 550 -22.60 -23.04 -26.44
N THR A 551 -21.27 -23.09 -26.37
CA THR A 551 -20.52 -24.11 -25.64
C THR A 551 -19.77 -23.47 -24.47
N ALA A 552 -19.85 -24.04 -23.28
CA ALA A 552 -19.23 -23.52 -22.06
C ALA A 552 -18.32 -24.59 -21.42
N ILE A 553 -17.02 -24.32 -21.34
CA ILE A 553 -16.01 -25.27 -20.86
C ILE A 553 -15.49 -24.79 -19.50
N GLU A 554 -15.62 -25.65 -18.48
CA GLU A 554 -15.25 -25.37 -17.09
C GLU A 554 -14.65 -26.64 -16.45
N LYS A 555 -13.43 -26.55 -15.92
CA LYS A 555 -12.77 -27.71 -15.33
C LYS A 555 -13.30 -28.03 -13.93
N ASN A 556 -13.83 -27.05 -13.18
CA ASN A 556 -14.17 -27.21 -11.76
C ASN A 556 -15.43 -28.09 -11.61
N PRO A 557 -15.31 -29.38 -11.22
CA PRO A 557 -16.44 -30.32 -11.25
C PRO A 557 -17.53 -29.93 -10.23
N ASN A 558 -17.15 -29.27 -9.13
CA ASN A 558 -18.06 -28.81 -8.09
C ASN A 558 -19.11 -27.83 -8.62
N VAL A 559 -18.79 -27.10 -9.70
CA VAL A 559 -19.65 -26.07 -10.28
C VAL A 559 -20.60 -26.66 -11.34
N MET A 560 -20.37 -27.90 -11.80
CA MET A 560 -21.18 -28.54 -12.84
C MET A 560 -22.64 -28.73 -12.45
N VAL A 561 -22.90 -29.11 -11.20
CA VAL A 561 -24.27 -29.26 -10.67
C VAL A 561 -25.00 -27.91 -10.75
N TYR A 562 -24.32 -26.82 -10.39
CA TYR A 562 -24.88 -25.48 -10.37
C TYR A 562 -25.13 -24.92 -11.78
N LEU A 563 -24.17 -25.07 -12.70
CA LEU A 563 -24.33 -24.69 -14.11
C LEU A 563 -25.42 -25.51 -14.81
N THR A 564 -25.47 -26.82 -14.58
CA THR A 564 -26.50 -27.69 -15.16
C THR A 564 -27.90 -27.29 -14.67
N GLN A 565 -28.02 -26.96 -13.38
CA GLN A 565 -29.26 -26.40 -12.85
C GLN A 565 -29.61 -25.06 -13.53
N ARG A 566 -28.69 -24.08 -13.59
CA ARG A 566 -28.99 -22.78 -14.23
C ARG A 566 -29.32 -22.93 -15.73
N ASN A 567 -28.71 -23.89 -16.42
CA ASN A 567 -29.00 -24.17 -17.82
C ASN A 567 -30.45 -24.64 -18.03
N LYS A 568 -30.92 -25.52 -17.15
CA LYS A 568 -32.32 -25.99 -17.15
C LYS A 568 -33.29 -24.88 -16.72
N ASP A 569 -32.97 -24.17 -15.64
CA ASP A 569 -33.91 -23.27 -14.96
C ASP A 569 -34.00 -21.88 -15.62
N TYR A 570 -32.94 -21.41 -16.30
CA TYR A 570 -32.85 -20.05 -16.87
C TYR A 570 -32.42 -20.00 -18.35
N TRP A 571 -31.71 -21.00 -18.87
CA TRP A 571 -31.16 -20.98 -20.24
C TRP A 571 -31.84 -21.97 -21.20
N ASN A 572 -32.96 -22.58 -20.80
CA ASN A 572 -33.75 -23.52 -21.61
C ASN A 572 -32.95 -24.70 -22.20
N ASN A 573 -31.87 -25.12 -21.53
CA ASN A 573 -30.89 -26.11 -21.99
C ASN A 573 -30.18 -25.75 -23.32
N LYS A 574 -30.09 -24.45 -23.66
CA LYS A 574 -29.40 -23.96 -24.87
C LYS A 574 -27.87 -23.92 -24.78
N VAL A 575 -27.30 -24.16 -23.60
CA VAL A 575 -25.84 -24.18 -23.39
C VAL A 575 -25.32 -25.61 -23.33
N ASP A 576 -24.32 -25.91 -24.14
CA ASP A 576 -23.56 -27.14 -24.15
C ASP A 576 -22.44 -27.04 -23.09
N ILE A 577 -22.70 -27.57 -21.88
CA ILE A 577 -21.80 -27.46 -20.71
C ILE A 577 -20.87 -28.67 -20.68
N ILE A 578 -19.56 -28.42 -20.70
CA ILE A 578 -18.51 -29.43 -20.76
C ILE A 578 -17.61 -29.31 -19.53
N ASN A 579 -17.46 -30.42 -18.79
CA ASN A 579 -16.50 -30.49 -17.68
C ASN A 579 -15.14 -31.00 -18.17
N ASP A 580 -14.27 -30.09 -18.59
CA ASP A 580 -12.94 -30.42 -19.10
C ASP A 580 -11.96 -29.24 -18.88
N ASP A 581 -10.66 -29.51 -18.96
CA ASP A 581 -9.63 -28.47 -19.07
C ASP A 581 -9.49 -28.07 -20.54
N VAL A 582 -9.77 -26.81 -20.83
CA VAL A 582 -9.78 -26.21 -22.17
C VAL A 582 -8.47 -26.39 -22.96
N ARG A 583 -7.36 -26.74 -22.29
CA ARG A 583 -6.05 -26.97 -22.91
C ARG A 583 -5.91 -28.38 -23.49
N PHE A 584 -6.62 -29.34 -22.91
CA PHE A 584 -6.66 -30.74 -23.36
C PHE A 584 -7.94 -31.07 -24.14
N TRP A 585 -9.00 -30.29 -23.95
CA TRP A 585 -10.27 -30.42 -24.64
C TRP A 585 -10.12 -30.55 -26.16
N GLN A 586 -10.86 -31.50 -26.73
CA GLN A 586 -11.03 -31.67 -28.16
C GLN A 586 -12.51 -31.90 -28.49
N PRO A 587 -13.04 -31.25 -29.53
CA PRO A 587 -14.43 -31.44 -29.91
C PRO A 587 -14.70 -32.80 -30.55
N HIS A 588 -15.88 -33.36 -30.29
CA HIS A 588 -16.27 -34.71 -30.70
C HIS A 588 -16.73 -34.87 -32.18
N SER A 589 -16.74 -33.81 -33.00
CA SER A 589 -17.14 -33.88 -34.42
C SER A 589 -16.45 -32.84 -35.30
N SER A 590 -16.45 -33.04 -36.61
CA SER A 590 -15.84 -32.13 -37.60
C SER A 590 -16.56 -30.78 -37.73
N ASP A 591 -17.82 -30.67 -37.30
CA ASP A 591 -18.60 -29.42 -37.28
C ASP A 591 -18.11 -28.39 -36.24
N SER A 592 -17.10 -28.73 -35.46
CA SER A 592 -16.60 -27.91 -34.35
C SER A 592 -15.71 -26.73 -34.74
N ASN A 593 -15.14 -26.76 -35.95
CA ASN A 593 -14.28 -25.66 -36.41
C ASN A 593 -15.12 -24.41 -36.69
N GLY A 594 -14.53 -23.24 -36.43
CA GLY A 594 -15.14 -21.95 -36.75
C GLY A 594 -15.96 -21.32 -35.63
N PHE A 595 -15.49 -21.37 -34.37
CA PHE A 595 -16.02 -20.46 -33.34
C PHE A 595 -15.84 -19.00 -33.77
N ASN A 596 -16.91 -18.19 -33.68
CA ASN A 596 -16.92 -16.79 -34.11
C ASN A 596 -16.66 -15.82 -32.95
N LEU A 597 -17.03 -16.21 -31.73
CA LEU A 597 -16.82 -15.44 -30.51
C LEU A 597 -16.33 -16.34 -29.37
N VAL A 598 -15.25 -15.93 -28.73
CA VAL A 598 -14.68 -16.53 -27.51
C VAL A 598 -14.79 -15.53 -26.37
N ILE A 599 -15.28 -15.98 -25.22
CA ILE A 599 -15.47 -15.16 -24.02
C ILE A 599 -14.77 -15.86 -22.85
N SER A 600 -13.98 -15.13 -22.07
CA SER A 600 -13.30 -15.66 -20.88
C SER A 600 -13.07 -14.56 -19.85
N GLU A 601 -13.02 -14.95 -18.57
CA GLU A 601 -12.58 -14.09 -17.46
C GLU A 601 -11.59 -14.92 -16.65
N LEU A 602 -10.32 -14.82 -17.04
CA LEU A 602 -9.18 -15.59 -16.52
C LEU A 602 -8.04 -14.63 -16.09
N LEU A 603 -8.39 -13.40 -15.73
CA LEU A 603 -7.43 -12.33 -15.49
C LEU A 603 -7.14 -12.20 -14.00
N GLY A 604 -5.86 -12.29 -13.64
CA GLY A 604 -5.42 -11.96 -12.28
C GLY A 604 -5.06 -10.49 -12.13
N SER A 605 -4.63 -10.08 -10.93
CA SER A 605 -4.22 -8.70 -10.60
C SER A 605 -3.08 -8.12 -11.47
N PHE A 606 -2.32 -8.97 -12.16
CA PHE A 606 -1.25 -8.63 -13.11
C PHE A 606 -1.63 -9.00 -14.56
N GLY A 607 -2.89 -9.37 -14.81
CA GLY A 607 -3.45 -9.84 -16.07
C GLY A 607 -3.07 -11.30 -16.35
N CYS A 608 -1.82 -11.54 -16.72
CA CYS A 608 -1.33 -12.85 -17.17
C CYS A 608 -0.88 -13.82 -16.05
N ASN A 609 -1.10 -13.48 -14.77
CA ASN A 609 -0.71 -14.30 -13.61
C ASN A 609 -1.72 -15.42 -13.25
N GLU A 610 -2.82 -15.55 -13.98
CA GLU A 610 -3.77 -16.67 -13.85
C GLU A 610 -3.80 -17.52 -15.13
N LEU A 611 -2.73 -17.42 -15.93
CA LEU A 611 -2.42 -18.28 -17.09
C LEU A 611 -3.45 -18.22 -18.23
N SER A 612 -4.21 -17.12 -18.31
CA SER A 612 -5.07 -16.79 -19.46
C SER A 612 -4.39 -16.96 -20.83
N PRO A 613 -3.11 -16.59 -21.08
CA PRO A 613 -2.49 -16.83 -22.38
C PRO A 613 -2.48 -18.32 -22.72
N GLU A 614 -1.96 -19.14 -21.81
CA GLU A 614 -1.83 -20.58 -21.97
C GLU A 614 -3.18 -21.31 -22.08
N CYS A 615 -4.25 -20.76 -21.51
CA CYS A 615 -5.62 -21.27 -21.64
C CYS A 615 -6.33 -20.85 -22.94
N LEU A 616 -5.95 -19.72 -23.54
CA LEU A 616 -6.60 -19.20 -24.75
C LEU A 616 -5.86 -19.59 -26.04
N ASP A 617 -4.54 -19.73 -26.00
CA ASP A 617 -3.75 -20.25 -27.13
C ASP A 617 -4.27 -21.63 -27.59
N SER A 618 -4.69 -22.49 -26.65
CA SER A 618 -5.13 -23.85 -26.93
C SER A 618 -6.39 -23.93 -27.80
N ILE A 619 -7.25 -22.90 -27.79
CA ILE A 619 -8.51 -22.91 -28.55
C ILE A 619 -8.42 -22.16 -29.88
N GLU A 620 -7.36 -21.40 -30.14
CA GLU A 620 -7.18 -20.71 -31.43
C GLU A 620 -7.30 -21.66 -32.62
N LYS A 621 -6.82 -22.90 -32.50
CA LYS A 621 -6.97 -23.95 -33.53
C LYS A 621 -8.42 -24.21 -33.96
N TYR A 622 -9.39 -24.08 -33.04
CA TYR A 622 -10.82 -24.32 -33.30
C TYR A 622 -11.59 -23.04 -33.71
N CYS A 623 -10.98 -21.87 -33.52
CA CYS A 623 -11.54 -20.56 -33.86
C CYS A 623 -11.54 -20.30 -35.37
N ASP A 624 -12.54 -19.58 -35.88
CA ASP A 624 -12.57 -19.09 -37.27
C ASP A 624 -11.27 -18.32 -37.58
N GLY A 625 -10.59 -18.71 -38.66
CA GLY A 625 -9.29 -18.17 -39.07
C GLY A 625 -9.32 -16.74 -39.58
N GLN A 626 -10.50 -16.18 -39.90
CA GLN A 626 -10.62 -14.80 -40.41
C GLN A 626 -11.47 -13.88 -39.52
N ASN A 627 -12.51 -14.37 -38.84
CA ASN A 627 -13.47 -13.50 -38.13
C ASN A 627 -13.62 -13.77 -36.62
N CYS A 628 -12.85 -14.68 -36.01
CA CYS A 628 -13.04 -14.98 -34.59
C CYS A 628 -12.62 -13.80 -33.69
N ILE A 629 -13.56 -13.34 -32.86
CA ILE A 629 -13.33 -12.32 -31.83
C ILE A 629 -13.09 -13.00 -30.48
N PHE A 630 -12.12 -12.51 -29.73
CA PHE A 630 -11.91 -12.87 -28.33
C PHE A 630 -12.28 -11.70 -27.41
N ILE A 631 -12.85 -12.04 -26.25
CA ILE A 631 -13.07 -11.14 -25.12
C ILE A 631 -12.43 -11.78 -23.88
N PRO A 632 -11.38 -11.19 -23.27
CA PRO A 632 -10.71 -9.96 -23.68
C PRO A 632 -9.92 -10.09 -25.00
N LYS A 633 -9.98 -9.04 -25.82
CA LYS A 633 -9.19 -8.88 -27.05
C LYS A 633 -7.69 -8.77 -26.75
N GLU A 634 -7.32 -7.95 -25.77
CA GLU A 634 -5.92 -7.83 -25.32
C GLU A 634 -5.79 -7.32 -23.89
N TYR A 635 -4.69 -7.68 -23.23
CA TYR A 635 -4.38 -7.21 -21.88
C TYR A 635 -2.89 -7.00 -21.67
N SER A 636 -2.56 -6.01 -20.83
CA SER A 636 -1.20 -5.57 -20.57
C SER A 636 -0.90 -5.45 -19.08
N SER A 637 0.28 -5.91 -18.65
CA SER A 637 0.78 -5.75 -17.28
C SER A 637 1.56 -4.44 -17.12
N PHE A 638 1.47 -3.83 -15.94
CA PHE A 638 2.14 -2.57 -15.58
C PHE A 638 2.80 -2.65 -14.20
N VAL A 639 3.81 -1.82 -13.94
CA VAL A 639 4.56 -1.81 -12.67
C VAL A 639 5.01 -0.40 -12.24
N ALA A 640 5.16 -0.17 -10.93
CA ALA A 640 5.86 0.97 -10.34
C ALA A 640 6.64 0.56 -9.07
N PRO A 641 7.73 1.27 -8.70
CA PRO A 641 8.39 1.13 -7.41
C PRO A 641 7.46 1.55 -6.26
N ALA A 642 7.39 0.73 -5.23
CA ALA A 642 6.42 0.84 -4.14
C ALA A 642 7.09 0.91 -2.76
N PHE A 643 6.58 1.83 -1.95
CA PHE A 643 6.85 1.95 -0.52
C PHE A 643 5.73 1.26 0.25
N SER A 644 6.07 0.25 1.06
CA SER A 644 5.13 -0.40 2.00
C SER A 644 5.90 -1.09 3.13
N PRO A 645 6.10 -0.41 4.27
CA PRO A 645 6.83 -0.98 5.39
C PRO A 645 6.02 -2.09 6.10
N SER A 646 4.69 -2.08 5.98
CA SER A 646 3.80 -3.11 6.53
C SER A 646 4.03 -4.48 5.88
N ILE A 647 4.03 -4.56 4.55
CA ILE A 647 4.30 -5.81 3.82
C ILE A 647 5.71 -6.32 4.12
N TYR A 648 6.70 -5.43 4.09
CA TYR A 648 8.09 -5.79 4.41
C TYR A 648 8.23 -6.38 5.83
N LYS A 649 7.68 -5.70 6.83
CA LYS A 649 7.64 -6.14 8.24
C LYS A 649 6.98 -7.53 8.39
N LYS A 650 5.83 -7.76 7.74
CA LYS A 650 5.16 -9.08 7.69
C LYS A 650 6.04 -10.16 7.08
N LEU A 651 6.80 -9.87 6.03
CA LEU A 651 7.72 -10.82 5.42
C LEU A 651 8.92 -11.13 6.32
N CYS A 652 9.54 -10.13 6.95
CA CYS A 652 10.58 -10.31 7.96
C CYS A 652 10.11 -11.18 9.13
N ASN A 653 8.92 -10.89 9.68
CA ASN A 653 8.38 -11.59 10.85
C ASN A 653 8.03 -13.06 10.58
N SER A 654 7.90 -13.45 9.30
CA SER A 654 7.76 -14.85 8.91
C SER A 654 9.03 -15.70 9.10
N ARG A 655 10.20 -15.05 9.21
CA ARG A 655 11.54 -15.68 9.31
C ARG A 655 11.89 -16.64 8.17
N ASP A 656 11.18 -16.52 7.05
CA ASP A 656 11.34 -17.35 5.85
C ASP A 656 11.70 -16.45 4.66
N SER A 657 12.97 -16.46 4.26
CA SER A 657 13.47 -15.64 3.15
C SER A 657 12.89 -16.06 1.79
N THR A 658 12.32 -17.26 1.65
CA THR A 658 11.70 -17.70 0.40
C THR A 658 10.42 -16.93 0.09
N LYS A 659 9.76 -16.35 1.10
CA LYS A 659 8.58 -15.48 0.93
C LYS A 659 8.88 -14.22 0.12
N PHE A 660 10.13 -13.72 0.12
CA PHE A 660 10.54 -12.62 -0.75
C PHE A 660 10.64 -13.00 -2.25
N HIS A 661 10.36 -14.26 -2.61
CA HIS A 661 10.44 -14.76 -3.98
C HIS A 661 9.07 -15.15 -4.57
N GLN A 662 7.98 -14.61 -4.03
CA GLN A 662 6.64 -14.76 -4.60
C GLN A 662 5.86 -13.43 -4.66
N MET A 663 4.78 -13.44 -5.43
CA MET A 663 3.85 -12.33 -5.58
C MET A 663 2.75 -12.39 -4.50
N TYR A 664 2.27 -11.24 -4.06
CA TYR A 664 1.21 -11.09 -3.05
C TYR A 664 0.09 -10.16 -3.50
N ILE A 665 -1.05 -10.19 -2.79
CA ILE A 665 -2.15 -9.24 -2.89
C ILE A 665 -2.23 -8.46 -1.55
N PRO A 666 -2.04 -7.13 -1.53
CA PRO A 666 -2.11 -6.33 -0.31
C PRO A 666 -3.58 -6.09 0.08
N MET A 667 -4.13 -6.99 0.89
CA MET A 667 -5.54 -6.94 1.32
C MET A 667 -5.83 -5.82 2.31
N CYS A 668 -4.94 -5.60 3.28
CA CYS A 668 -5.09 -4.61 4.35
C CYS A 668 -3.89 -3.65 4.47
N ASP A 669 -2.82 -3.92 3.71
CA ASP A 669 -1.56 -3.20 3.80
C ASP A 669 -1.55 -1.94 2.94
N GLN A 670 -1.32 -0.80 3.58
CA GLN A 670 -1.15 0.49 2.90
C GLN A 670 0.19 0.55 2.14
N PHE A 671 0.20 1.26 1.01
CA PHE A 671 1.38 1.49 0.18
C PHE A 671 1.29 2.82 -0.58
N ASP A 672 2.44 3.35 -1.00
CA ASP A 672 2.55 4.56 -1.84
C ASP A 672 3.51 4.31 -3.02
N THR A 673 3.34 5.03 -4.13
CA THR A 673 4.17 4.88 -5.33
C THR A 673 5.19 6.00 -5.45
N LEU A 674 6.48 5.66 -5.60
CA LEU A 674 7.56 6.64 -5.63
C LEU A 674 7.77 7.29 -7.02
N SER A 675 7.24 6.67 -8.08
CA SER A 675 7.25 7.23 -9.45
C SER A 675 5.91 7.88 -9.81
N SER A 676 5.95 8.96 -10.61
CA SER A 676 4.75 9.61 -11.16
C SER A 676 4.16 8.90 -12.39
N LYS A 677 4.77 7.79 -12.83
CA LYS A 677 4.39 6.98 -13.99
C LYS A 677 4.49 5.49 -13.67
N TYR A 678 3.67 4.69 -14.35
CA TYR A 678 3.71 3.23 -14.34
C TYR A 678 4.34 2.73 -15.64
N ALA A 679 5.35 1.87 -15.56
CA ALA A 679 5.95 1.25 -16.74
C ALA A 679 5.01 0.18 -17.30
N LYS A 680 4.78 0.15 -18.62
CA LYS A 680 4.08 -0.93 -19.32
C LYS A 680 5.08 -2.03 -19.64
N LEU A 681 4.79 -3.28 -19.26
CA LEU A 681 5.73 -4.39 -19.38
C LEU A 681 5.56 -5.16 -20.69
N TRP A 682 4.37 -5.68 -20.94
CA TRP A 682 4.05 -6.52 -22.09
C TRP A 682 2.55 -6.53 -22.34
N THR A 683 2.15 -6.99 -23.52
CA THR A 683 0.76 -7.21 -23.92
C THR A 683 0.60 -8.64 -24.44
N PHE A 684 -0.50 -9.28 -24.09
CA PHE A 684 -1.02 -10.48 -24.76
C PHE A 684 -2.25 -10.06 -25.56
N LYS A 685 -2.40 -10.60 -26.78
CA LYS A 685 -3.50 -10.28 -27.71
C LYS A 685 -4.07 -11.59 -28.22
N HIS A 686 -5.39 -11.66 -28.33
CA HIS A 686 -6.13 -12.86 -28.71
C HIS A 686 -7.00 -12.57 -29.94
N PRO A 687 -6.87 -13.33 -31.05
CA PRO A 687 -5.88 -14.39 -31.29
C PRO A 687 -4.44 -13.85 -31.43
N SER A 688 -3.47 -14.64 -31.00
CA SER A 688 -2.02 -14.39 -30.98
C SER A 688 -1.37 -14.25 -32.38
N LYS A 689 -2.11 -14.55 -33.44
CA LYS A 689 -1.71 -14.53 -34.87
C LYS A 689 -0.75 -15.65 -35.30
N LEU A 690 -0.45 -16.63 -34.44
CA LEU A 690 0.50 -17.72 -34.73
C LEU A 690 0.16 -18.56 -35.98
N LYS A 691 -1.13 -18.59 -36.40
CA LYS A 691 -1.61 -19.34 -37.59
C LYS A 691 -0.85 -19.06 -38.91
N LYS A 692 -0.13 -17.94 -39.05
CA LYS A 692 0.58 -17.59 -40.31
C LYS A 692 1.95 -18.25 -40.50
N LEU A 693 2.61 -18.74 -39.45
CA LEU A 693 3.98 -19.31 -39.58
C LEU A 693 3.99 -20.76 -40.06
N ASN A 694 2.97 -21.55 -39.73
CA ASN A 694 2.98 -23.01 -39.93
C ASN A 694 2.53 -23.47 -41.34
N GLN A 695 2.36 -22.55 -42.31
CA GLN A 695 1.86 -22.87 -43.65
C GLN A 695 2.95 -23.35 -44.65
N HIS A 696 4.24 -23.26 -44.29
CA HIS A 696 5.36 -23.67 -45.15
C HIS A 696 6.18 -24.87 -44.61
N SER A 697 5.76 -25.50 -43.51
CA SER A 697 6.50 -26.60 -42.88
C SER A 697 6.11 -27.98 -43.42
N SER A 698 7.10 -28.76 -43.87
CA SER A 698 6.95 -30.09 -44.46
C SER A 698 6.26 -31.09 -43.52
N GLU A 699 5.45 -32.01 -44.08
CA GLU A 699 4.55 -32.85 -43.29
C GLU A 699 5.25 -33.79 -42.29
N GLN A 700 6.50 -34.19 -42.56
CA GLN A 700 7.29 -35.02 -41.67
C GLN A 700 7.61 -34.36 -40.32
N GLN A 701 7.56 -33.02 -40.21
CA GLN A 701 7.68 -32.34 -38.91
C GLN A 701 6.37 -32.34 -38.10
N LYS A 702 5.20 -32.45 -38.75
CA LYS A 702 3.88 -32.30 -38.08
C LYS A 702 3.71 -33.26 -36.90
N ASN A 703 4.21 -34.49 -37.03
CA ASN A 703 4.12 -35.51 -35.96
C ASN A 703 4.96 -35.20 -34.71
N GLN A 704 5.93 -34.27 -34.78
CA GLN A 704 6.68 -33.79 -33.62
C GLN A 704 6.05 -32.53 -32.97
N TYR A 705 5.10 -31.88 -33.66
CA TYR A 705 4.37 -30.68 -33.22
C TYR A 705 2.91 -30.95 -32.83
N ASN A 706 2.54 -32.21 -32.54
CA ASN A 706 1.18 -32.61 -32.10
C ASN A 706 0.82 -32.17 -30.66
N GLY A 707 1.36 -31.05 -30.19
CA GLY A 707 1.01 -30.43 -28.91
C GLY A 707 1.62 -29.04 -28.76
N PHE A 708 1.02 -28.21 -27.90
CA PHE A 708 1.53 -26.89 -27.51
C PHE A 708 2.70 -27.03 -26.50
N THR A 709 3.66 -27.90 -26.80
CA THR A 709 4.61 -28.48 -25.81
C THR A 709 5.74 -27.55 -25.37
N LEU A 710 5.98 -26.44 -26.07
CA LEU A 710 6.82 -25.35 -25.58
C LEU A 710 6.06 -24.02 -25.63
N ASN A 711 5.66 -23.56 -24.44
CA ASN A 711 5.03 -22.27 -24.14
C ASN A 711 5.96 -21.05 -24.39
N ASN A 712 7.00 -21.21 -25.21
CA ASN A 712 8.09 -20.24 -25.37
C ASN A 712 7.62 -18.90 -25.94
N HIS A 713 6.56 -18.88 -26.75
CA HIS A 713 5.97 -17.65 -27.32
C HIS A 713 5.28 -16.77 -26.27
N ASN A 714 5.04 -17.27 -25.05
CA ASN A 714 4.52 -16.52 -23.90
C ASN A 714 5.60 -16.08 -22.89
N LYS A 715 6.88 -16.36 -23.17
CA LYS A 715 8.00 -15.76 -22.43
C LYS A 715 8.04 -14.25 -22.68
N ARG A 716 8.37 -13.47 -21.64
CA ARG A 716 8.53 -12.02 -21.75
C ARG A 716 9.74 -11.59 -20.91
N GLN A 717 10.44 -10.56 -21.36
CA GLN A 717 11.51 -9.93 -20.61
C GLN A 717 11.48 -8.43 -20.94
N LEU A 718 11.63 -7.58 -19.93
CA LEU A 718 11.81 -6.15 -20.13
C LEU A 718 12.79 -5.59 -19.08
N GLN A 719 13.61 -4.65 -19.52
CA GLN A 719 14.26 -3.67 -18.64
C GLN A 719 13.66 -2.30 -18.96
N THR A 720 13.25 -1.55 -17.93
CA THR A 720 12.53 -0.27 -18.08
C THR A 720 12.94 0.70 -16.97
N VAL A 721 12.88 2.01 -17.23
CA VAL A 721 13.35 3.04 -16.30
C VAL A 721 12.22 3.98 -15.89
N LEU A 722 12.14 4.31 -14.60
CA LEU A 722 11.18 5.25 -14.02
C LEU A 722 11.90 6.28 -13.14
N LYS A 723 11.54 7.56 -13.28
CA LYS A 723 12.04 8.65 -12.42
C LYS A 723 11.21 8.77 -11.13
N CYS A 724 11.90 8.87 -10.00
CA CYS A 724 11.35 9.05 -8.67
C CYS A 724 11.75 10.42 -8.12
N HIS A 725 10.94 11.44 -8.44
CA HIS A 725 11.15 12.85 -8.09
C HIS A 725 11.04 13.18 -6.58
N ARG A 726 10.98 12.16 -5.72
CA ARG A 726 10.91 12.28 -4.26
C ARG A 726 11.63 11.12 -3.61
N LYS A 727 12.46 11.43 -2.62
CA LYS A 727 13.13 10.47 -1.74
C LYS A 727 12.15 9.54 -1.04
N GLY A 728 12.65 8.36 -0.68
CA GLY A 728 11.84 7.31 -0.09
C GLY A 728 12.58 5.99 0.03
N THR A 729 11.82 4.93 0.33
CA THR A 729 12.34 3.58 0.50
C THR A 729 11.49 2.63 -0.32
N ILE A 730 12.09 1.93 -1.29
CA ILE A 730 11.41 0.87 -2.02
C ILE A 730 11.39 -0.39 -1.15
N HIS A 731 10.21 -0.97 -0.95
CA HIS A 731 10.00 -2.29 -0.33
C HIS A 731 9.62 -3.37 -1.35
N GLY A 732 9.28 -2.96 -2.57
CA GLY A 732 8.96 -3.86 -3.67
C GLY A 732 8.45 -3.11 -4.90
N LEU A 733 7.84 -3.87 -5.80
CA LEU A 733 7.15 -3.38 -6.99
C LEU A 733 5.64 -3.59 -6.82
N ILE A 734 4.84 -2.56 -7.08
CA ILE A 734 3.38 -2.69 -7.17
C ILE A 734 2.99 -2.90 -8.63
N GLY A 735 2.22 -3.96 -8.88
CA GLY A 735 1.85 -4.46 -10.20
C GLY A 735 0.35 -4.36 -10.48
N TYR A 736 0.02 -4.09 -11.74
CA TYR A 736 -1.34 -3.87 -12.22
C TYR A 736 -1.54 -4.47 -13.62
N PHE A 737 -2.78 -4.41 -14.12
CA PHE A 737 -3.12 -4.66 -15.51
C PHE A 737 -4.11 -3.64 -16.08
N SER A 738 -4.22 -3.63 -17.41
CA SER A 738 -5.34 -3.06 -18.15
C SER A 738 -5.67 -3.98 -19.35
N ALA A 739 -6.95 -4.30 -19.53
CA ALA A 739 -7.47 -5.16 -20.57
C ALA A 739 -8.51 -4.43 -21.43
N GLU A 740 -8.29 -4.40 -22.74
CA GLU A 740 -9.35 -4.04 -23.70
C GLU A 740 -10.22 -5.28 -23.90
N LEU A 741 -11.48 -5.20 -23.47
CA LEU A 741 -12.45 -6.28 -23.66
C LEU A 741 -12.82 -6.38 -25.14
N TYR A 742 -13.35 -5.29 -25.69
CA TYR A 742 -13.59 -5.12 -27.12
C TYR A 742 -13.77 -3.63 -27.47
N ASN A 743 -13.19 -3.20 -28.59
CA ASN A 743 -13.40 -1.89 -29.24
C ASN A 743 -13.50 -0.68 -28.27
N GLY A 744 -12.45 -0.47 -27.48
CA GLY A 744 -12.35 0.65 -26.53
C GLY A 744 -13.07 0.46 -25.18
N ILE A 745 -13.84 -0.62 -24.99
CA ILE A 745 -14.32 -1.03 -23.67
C ILE A 745 -13.12 -1.63 -22.91
N THR A 746 -12.77 -1.04 -21.76
CA THR A 746 -11.54 -1.35 -21.03
C THR A 746 -11.83 -1.58 -19.55
N ILE A 747 -11.20 -2.59 -18.96
CA ILE A 747 -11.16 -2.83 -17.51
C ILE A 747 -9.70 -2.79 -17.02
N SER A 748 -9.44 -2.24 -15.83
CA SER A 748 -8.09 -1.92 -15.35
C SER A 748 -8.06 -1.69 -13.85
N ASN A 749 -7.26 -2.47 -13.11
CA ASN A 749 -6.92 -2.13 -11.72
C ASN A 749 -5.78 -1.10 -11.62
N LYS A 750 -5.06 -0.82 -12.72
CA LYS A 750 -4.06 0.27 -12.76
C LYS A 750 -4.77 1.59 -12.47
N PRO A 751 -4.37 2.34 -11.41
CA PRO A 751 -5.14 3.47 -10.92
C PRO A 751 -5.05 4.68 -11.84
N THR A 752 -6.13 5.44 -11.80
CA THR A 752 -6.26 6.84 -12.26
C THR A 752 -6.50 7.74 -11.04
N GLY A 753 -6.74 9.03 -11.24
CA GLY A 753 -7.15 9.94 -10.16
C GLY A 753 -8.44 9.53 -9.43
N SER A 754 -9.24 8.62 -10.01
CA SER A 754 -10.47 8.06 -9.42
C SER A 754 -10.36 6.57 -9.09
N GLY A 755 -9.14 6.02 -9.02
CA GLY A 755 -8.89 4.59 -8.77
C GLY A 755 -8.96 3.72 -10.04
N PRO A 756 -9.39 2.44 -9.92
CA PRO A 756 -9.62 1.54 -11.05
C PRO A 756 -10.48 2.14 -12.17
N THR A 757 -10.39 1.58 -13.37
CA THR A 757 -11.15 2.02 -14.55
C THR A 757 -11.91 0.83 -15.16
N PRO A 758 -13.22 0.94 -15.41
CA PRO A 758 -14.10 2.06 -15.05
C PRO A 758 -14.23 2.24 -13.53
N TYR A 759 -14.79 3.38 -13.13
CA TYR A 759 -15.14 3.65 -11.73
C TYR A 759 -16.09 2.56 -11.18
N ASN A 760 -16.02 2.29 -9.88
CA ASN A 760 -16.70 1.17 -9.19
C ASN A 760 -16.29 -0.26 -9.63
N LEU A 761 -15.21 -0.45 -10.40
CA LEU A 761 -14.61 -1.78 -10.60
C LEU A 761 -13.89 -2.24 -9.31
N VAL A 762 -14.21 -3.44 -8.81
CA VAL A 762 -13.76 -3.93 -7.48
C VAL A 762 -13.18 -5.35 -7.45
N SER A 763 -13.19 -6.10 -8.57
CA SER A 763 -12.72 -7.49 -8.63
C SER A 763 -11.22 -7.68 -8.36
N TRP A 764 -10.40 -6.66 -8.60
CA TRP A 764 -8.94 -6.78 -8.58
C TRP A 764 -8.28 -5.66 -7.78
N LEU A 765 -7.74 -6.03 -6.63
CA LEU A 765 -6.61 -5.32 -6.02
C LEU A 765 -5.36 -5.41 -6.93
N PRO A 766 -4.35 -4.55 -6.75
CA PRO A 766 -3.04 -4.75 -7.35
C PRO A 766 -2.34 -5.99 -6.79
N CYS A 767 -1.20 -6.36 -7.39
CA CYS A 767 -0.26 -7.30 -6.77
C CYS A 767 1.01 -6.59 -6.30
N PHE A 768 1.75 -7.22 -5.38
CA PHE A 768 3.02 -6.74 -4.85
C PHE A 768 4.11 -7.79 -5.08
N LEU A 769 5.27 -7.37 -5.58
CA LEU A 769 6.47 -8.20 -5.75
C LEU A 769 7.56 -7.61 -4.82
N PRO A 770 7.83 -8.22 -3.65
CA PRO A 770 8.72 -7.64 -2.63
C PRO A 770 10.20 -7.66 -3.06
N ILE A 771 11.04 -6.91 -2.37
CA ILE A 771 12.50 -7.08 -2.41
C ILE A 771 13.06 -7.43 -1.02
N ASP A 772 14.08 -8.28 -0.98
CA ASP A 772 14.65 -8.83 0.25
C ASP A 772 15.51 -7.84 1.05
N GLN A 773 15.88 -6.72 0.45
CA GLN A 773 16.58 -5.60 1.07
C GLN A 773 15.95 -4.28 0.59
N PRO A 774 15.43 -3.42 1.48
CA PRO A 774 14.82 -2.15 1.08
C PRO A 774 15.84 -1.20 0.43
N MET A 775 15.43 -0.51 -0.63
CA MET A 775 16.31 0.38 -1.40
C MET A 775 15.96 1.83 -1.12
N HIS A 776 16.84 2.54 -0.41
CA HIS A 776 16.70 3.97 -0.12
C HIS A 776 17.06 4.83 -1.34
N LEU A 777 16.23 5.83 -1.61
CA LEU A 777 16.38 6.79 -2.71
C LEU A 777 16.52 8.20 -2.15
N THR A 778 17.42 8.99 -2.72
CA THR A 778 17.35 10.47 -2.65
C THR A 778 16.29 10.97 -3.63
N ASP A 779 16.07 12.29 -3.66
CA ASP A 779 15.26 12.92 -4.69
C ASP A 779 15.88 12.75 -6.10
N ASP A 780 15.02 12.85 -7.11
CA ASP A 780 15.28 12.73 -8.55
C ASP A 780 16.11 11.52 -9.05
N GLN A 781 16.11 10.41 -8.30
CA GLN A 781 16.74 9.16 -8.74
C GLN A 781 15.96 8.45 -9.86
N GLU A 782 16.70 7.73 -10.72
CA GLU A 782 16.15 6.79 -11.69
C GLU A 782 16.17 5.35 -11.17
N ILE A 783 15.07 4.62 -11.35
CA ILE A 783 14.96 3.20 -11.05
C ILE A 783 14.88 2.42 -12.35
N SER A 784 15.91 1.61 -12.63
CA SER A 784 15.85 0.53 -13.61
C SER A 784 15.15 -0.66 -12.97
N ILE A 785 14.08 -1.14 -13.60
CA ILE A 785 13.36 -2.36 -13.24
C ILE A 785 13.64 -3.38 -14.33
N PHE A 786 14.27 -4.50 -13.94
CA PHE A 786 14.31 -5.71 -14.75
C PHE A 786 13.19 -6.65 -14.29
N ILE A 787 12.37 -7.12 -15.22
CA ILE A 787 11.34 -8.11 -14.93
C ILE A 787 11.12 -9.08 -16.09
N LYS A 788 10.90 -10.34 -15.75
CA LYS A 788 10.79 -11.47 -16.66
C LYS A 788 9.56 -12.31 -16.35
N ARG A 789 8.90 -12.84 -17.38
CA ARG A 789 7.92 -13.92 -17.30
C ARG A 789 8.51 -15.11 -18.04
N GLU A 790 8.73 -16.20 -17.32
CA GLU A 790 9.44 -17.38 -17.84
C GLU A 790 8.61 -18.65 -17.78
N THR A 791 9.02 -19.64 -18.56
CA THR A 791 8.39 -20.97 -18.60
C THR A 791 9.37 -22.07 -18.98
N ASN A 792 9.23 -23.22 -18.30
CA ASN A 792 9.99 -24.45 -18.49
C ASN A 792 9.22 -25.61 -17.84
N GLN A 793 9.40 -26.86 -18.33
CA GLN A 793 8.89 -28.09 -17.70
C GLN A 793 7.41 -28.03 -17.20
N GLY A 794 6.50 -27.44 -17.99
CA GLY A 794 5.09 -27.32 -17.60
C GLY A 794 4.84 -26.36 -16.43
N ARG A 795 5.67 -25.32 -16.28
CA ARG A 795 5.53 -24.27 -15.27
C ARG A 795 5.73 -22.87 -15.85
N VAL A 796 5.18 -21.87 -15.18
CA VAL A 796 5.33 -20.44 -15.50
C VAL A 796 5.66 -19.67 -14.23
N TRP A 797 6.57 -18.70 -14.29
CA TRP A 797 6.95 -17.86 -13.14
C TRP A 797 7.36 -16.44 -13.56
N TYR A 798 7.62 -15.60 -12.55
CA TYR A 798 8.17 -14.26 -12.71
C TYR A 798 9.52 -14.15 -11.98
N GLU A 799 10.43 -13.35 -12.53
CA GLU A 799 11.74 -13.00 -11.96
C GLU A 799 11.89 -11.47 -12.00
N TRP A 800 12.46 -10.84 -10.97
CA TRP A 800 12.63 -9.38 -10.94
C TRP A 800 13.86 -8.91 -10.16
N SER A 801 14.41 -7.76 -10.57
CA SER A 801 15.42 -6.99 -9.83
C SER A 801 15.31 -5.50 -10.14
N LEU A 802 15.87 -4.68 -9.25
CA LEU A 802 15.90 -3.23 -9.35
C LEU A 802 17.35 -2.72 -9.27
N GLU A 803 17.62 -1.59 -9.91
CA GLU A 803 18.83 -0.79 -9.74
C GLU A 803 18.47 0.69 -9.68
N SER A 804 19.05 1.44 -8.74
CA SER A 804 18.87 2.89 -8.62
C SER A 804 20.09 3.64 -9.16
N PHE A 805 19.85 4.82 -9.75
CA PHE A 805 20.87 5.66 -10.37
C PHE A 805 20.68 7.14 -10.05
N ILE A 806 21.79 7.87 -9.95
CA ILE A 806 21.86 9.34 -10.00
C ILE A 806 22.60 9.77 -11.27
N TYR A 807 22.40 11.03 -11.65
CA TYR A 807 23.23 11.70 -12.64
C TYR A 807 24.12 12.72 -11.93
N LEU A 808 25.43 12.63 -12.16
CA LEU A 808 26.39 13.65 -11.74
C LEU A 808 26.78 14.47 -12.96
N VAL A 809 26.62 15.79 -12.90
CA VAL A 809 27.23 16.71 -13.87
C VAL A 809 28.68 16.90 -13.44
N LEU A 810 29.64 16.63 -14.34
CA LEU A 810 31.05 16.94 -14.12
C LEU A 810 31.45 18.17 -14.94
N PRO A 811 31.99 19.23 -14.31
CA PRO A 811 32.58 20.35 -15.04
C PRO A 811 33.85 19.89 -15.77
N LEU A 812 34.19 20.51 -16.90
CA LEU A 812 35.48 20.27 -17.55
C LEU A 812 36.62 20.77 -16.66
N GLU A 813 37.57 19.89 -16.34
CA GLU A 813 38.90 20.33 -15.91
C GLU A 813 39.61 20.99 -17.10
N ASN A 814 39.50 22.32 -17.19
CA ASN A 814 40.33 23.12 -18.09
C ASN A 814 41.80 22.79 -17.85
N SER A 815 42.46 22.24 -18.88
CA SER A 815 43.74 21.54 -18.73
C SER A 815 44.80 22.41 -18.07
N ILE A 816 45.28 22.02 -16.89
CA ILE A 816 46.40 22.69 -16.22
C ILE A 816 47.59 22.71 -17.17
N SER A 817 47.97 23.90 -17.60
CA SER A 817 49.02 24.11 -18.60
C SER A 817 50.33 23.52 -18.11
N ARG A 818 50.94 22.62 -18.90
CA ARG A 818 52.27 22.06 -18.63
C ARG A 818 53.35 23.14 -18.81
N GLY A 819 53.50 24.00 -17.81
CA GLY A 819 54.60 24.96 -17.72
C GLY A 819 55.92 24.23 -17.62
N SER A 820 56.66 24.16 -18.72
CA SER A 820 57.98 23.54 -18.77
C SER A 820 59.02 24.43 -18.10
N ASN A 821 59.57 23.96 -16.98
CA ASN A 821 60.86 24.40 -16.46
C ASN A 821 61.71 23.18 -16.11
N SER A 822 63.04 23.33 -16.15
CA SER A 822 63.96 22.25 -16.48
C SER A 822 65.05 22.01 -15.43
N VAL A 823 65.51 20.75 -15.33
CA VAL A 823 66.76 20.33 -14.65
C VAL A 823 66.66 20.45 -13.10
N LEU A 824 67.18 19.55 -12.26
CA LEU A 824 68.34 18.64 -12.35
C LEU A 824 68.02 17.26 -11.71
N SER A 825 68.78 16.24 -12.05
CA SER A 825 68.68 14.87 -11.52
C SER A 825 69.56 14.61 -10.29
N GLN A 826 69.07 13.84 -9.29
CA GLN A 826 69.57 12.47 -8.99
C GLN A 826 68.99 11.84 -7.70
N THR A 827 68.94 10.49 -7.73
CA THR A 827 69.02 9.52 -6.62
C THR A 827 68.01 9.47 -5.45
N GLN A 828 67.40 8.27 -5.37
CA GLN A 828 67.20 7.43 -4.17
C GLN A 828 65.95 7.60 -3.26
N THR A 829 65.15 6.53 -3.28
CA THR A 829 64.41 5.90 -2.15
C THR A 829 63.50 6.76 -1.26
N HIS A 830 62.19 6.50 -1.35
CA HIS A 830 61.58 5.49 -0.48
C HIS A 830 60.38 4.80 -1.14
N GLN A 831 59.98 3.62 -0.64
CA GLN A 831 58.91 2.78 -1.18
C GLN A 831 57.60 2.97 -0.42
N SER A 832 56.46 2.83 -1.12
CA SER A 832 55.13 2.71 -0.53
C SER A 832 54.21 1.77 -1.33
N GLN A 833 54.65 0.51 -1.50
CA GLN A 833 53.76 -0.61 -1.82
C GLN A 833 53.45 -1.33 -0.51
N THR A 834 52.20 -1.39 -0.04
CA THR A 834 51.15 -2.33 -0.48
C THR A 834 51.63 -3.78 -0.55
N SER A 835 51.39 -4.57 0.52
CA SER A 835 50.49 -5.74 0.48
C SER A 835 50.70 -6.72 1.65
N GLN A 836 49.63 -7.48 1.93
CA GLN A 836 49.63 -8.83 2.54
C GLN A 836 50.18 -9.02 3.97
N MET A 837 49.33 -9.60 4.83
CA MET A 837 49.73 -10.46 5.94
C MET A 837 48.71 -11.60 6.09
N LEU A 838 49.16 -12.84 5.92
CA LEU A 838 48.41 -14.06 6.28
C LEU A 838 49.40 -15.22 6.47
N THR A 839 49.65 -15.61 7.74
CA THR A 839 50.41 -16.81 8.18
C THR A 839 51.89 -16.90 7.77
N GLY A 840 52.81 -17.42 8.57
CA GLY A 840 52.73 -17.96 9.95
C GLY A 840 54.09 -18.56 10.36
N THR A 841 54.16 -19.18 11.56
CA THR A 841 55.29 -19.97 12.14
C THR A 841 56.63 -19.23 12.33
N GLU A 842 57.54 -19.57 13.25
CA GLU A 842 57.65 -20.53 14.38
C GLU A 842 58.59 -19.86 15.46
N ASP A 843 59.02 -20.34 16.64
CA ASP A 843 58.99 -21.60 17.41
C ASP A 843 59.32 -21.29 18.91
N LEU A 844 59.40 -22.32 19.76
CA LEU A 844 60.17 -22.47 21.02
C LEU A 844 59.54 -22.12 22.40
N ARG A 845 59.16 -23.22 23.08
CA ARG A 845 59.50 -23.59 24.48
C ARG A 845 58.80 -22.89 25.67
N HIS A 846 57.73 -23.50 26.19
CA HIS A 846 57.86 -24.46 27.32
C HIS A 846 56.61 -25.33 27.55
N ASN A 847 56.81 -26.40 28.34
CA ASN A 847 55.86 -27.45 28.75
C ASN A 847 55.88 -27.48 30.32
N PRO A 848 55.12 -28.31 31.08
CA PRO A 848 54.26 -29.43 30.66
C PRO A 848 52.88 -29.58 31.36
N HIS A 849 52.20 -30.69 31.00
CA HIS A 849 50.99 -31.30 31.62
C HIS A 849 49.64 -30.67 31.22
N GLN A 850 48.47 -31.35 31.20
CA GLN A 850 47.97 -32.75 31.24
C GLN A 850 46.46 -32.68 30.83
N HIS A 851 45.63 -33.68 30.48
CA HIS A 851 45.61 -35.12 30.13
C HIS A 851 44.18 -35.37 29.49
N HIS A 852 43.77 -36.44 28.78
CA HIS A 852 44.38 -37.68 28.27
C HIS A 852 43.52 -38.24 27.08
N HIS A 853 44.10 -39.13 26.27
CA HIS A 853 43.45 -40.23 25.49
C HIS A 853 42.25 -40.03 24.50
N HIS A 854 42.59 -40.28 23.22
CA HIS A 854 41.92 -41.25 22.28
C HIS A 854 40.50 -40.96 21.70
N ARG A 855 40.10 -41.49 20.52
CA ARG A 855 40.81 -42.32 19.52
C ARG A 855 40.41 -42.02 18.06
N ASN A 856 41.44 -41.68 17.29
CA ASN A 856 41.67 -41.64 15.85
C ASN A 856 41.18 -42.86 15.01
N THR A 857 40.56 -42.60 13.83
CA THR A 857 40.72 -43.27 12.49
C THR A 857 39.90 -42.47 11.45
N ARG A 858 40.36 -41.92 10.31
CA ARG A 858 41.27 -42.28 9.17
C ARG A 858 40.61 -43.04 8.00
N GLY A 859 40.66 -42.46 6.80
CA GLY A 859 40.18 -43.09 5.54
C GLY A 859 40.18 -42.20 4.28
N HIS A 860 41.36 -41.76 3.82
CA HIS A 860 41.79 -41.34 2.46
C HIS A 860 40.74 -41.04 1.35
N ASN A 861 40.77 -39.86 0.71
CA ASN A 861 41.62 -39.44 -0.45
C ASN A 861 41.31 -40.17 -1.77
N SER A 862 41.43 -39.60 -2.98
CA SER A 862 41.58 -38.21 -3.48
C SER A 862 41.75 -38.26 -5.02
N MET A 863 41.26 -37.28 -5.82
CA MET A 863 41.92 -36.83 -7.06
C MET A 863 41.20 -35.65 -7.78
N PHE A 864 41.88 -35.11 -8.81
CA PHE A 864 41.42 -34.13 -9.81
C PHE A 864 41.07 -32.70 -9.36
N SER A 865 42.14 -31.92 -9.17
CA SER A 865 42.22 -30.52 -9.61
C SER A 865 43.22 -30.41 -10.76
N ASN A 866 42.80 -29.96 -11.95
CA ASN A 866 43.59 -29.25 -12.98
C ASN A 866 42.88 -29.30 -14.34
N GLU A 867 42.09 -28.27 -14.69
CA GLU A 867 41.86 -27.78 -16.06
C GLU A 867 40.87 -26.61 -16.05
N LEU A 868 41.35 -25.37 -16.26
CA LEU A 868 40.63 -24.19 -16.82
C LEU A 868 41.47 -22.90 -16.68
N LYS A 869 42.60 -22.82 -17.41
CA LYS A 869 43.35 -21.58 -17.64
C LYS A 869 44.04 -21.57 -19.02
N GLN A 870 43.24 -21.60 -20.09
CA GLN A 870 43.67 -21.17 -21.44
C GLN A 870 42.45 -20.81 -22.30
N GLN A 871 42.70 -20.20 -23.47
CA GLN A 871 41.70 -19.75 -24.45
C GLN A 871 40.79 -18.58 -24.02
N LEU A 872 41.40 -17.43 -23.71
CA LEU A 872 40.80 -16.10 -23.91
C LEU A 872 41.86 -15.14 -24.50
N SER A 873 42.08 -15.27 -25.81
CA SER A 873 42.91 -14.38 -26.64
C SER A 873 42.57 -14.65 -28.11
N GLU A 874 42.44 -13.59 -28.91
CA GLU A 874 42.01 -13.61 -30.33
C GLU A 874 40.52 -14.05 -30.50
N ASP A 875 39.70 -13.44 -31.36
CA ASP A 875 39.96 -12.48 -32.45
C ASP A 875 39.16 -11.17 -32.30
N SER A 876 39.62 -10.06 -32.90
CA SER A 876 39.06 -8.70 -32.76
C SER A 876 38.90 -7.97 -34.11
N GLY A 877 37.87 -8.35 -34.87
CA GLY A 877 37.66 -7.96 -36.27
C GLY A 877 36.73 -6.77 -36.58
N MET A 878 36.66 -5.73 -35.74
CA MET A 878 35.80 -4.55 -36.02
C MET A 878 36.45 -3.56 -37.00
N ARG A 879 36.21 -3.73 -38.30
CA ARG A 879 36.32 -2.66 -39.31
C ARG A 879 34.92 -2.11 -39.62
N GLY A 880 34.72 -0.80 -39.39
CA GLY A 880 33.45 -0.13 -39.71
C GLY A 880 33.32 0.30 -41.17
N ILE A 881 32.08 0.52 -41.61
CA ILE A 881 31.68 1.18 -42.86
C ILE A 881 30.50 2.13 -42.53
N ASN A 882 30.40 3.24 -43.25
CA ASN A 882 29.49 4.37 -42.95
C ASN A 882 28.09 4.24 -43.56
N GLY A 883 27.14 4.96 -42.94
CA GLY A 883 25.92 5.46 -43.59
C GLY A 883 24.69 4.53 -43.57
N VAL A 884 23.48 5.02 -43.88
CA VAL A 884 23.03 6.40 -44.19
C VAL A 884 21.63 6.60 -43.58
N PHE A 885 21.36 7.75 -42.96
CA PHE A 885 19.98 8.16 -42.65
C PHE A 885 19.30 8.66 -43.93
N GLY A 886 18.42 7.84 -44.52
CA GLY A 886 17.56 8.22 -45.63
C GLY A 886 16.12 8.43 -45.15
N SER A 887 15.61 9.66 -45.24
CA SER A 887 14.27 10.03 -44.76
C SER A 887 13.49 10.85 -45.81
N GLU A 888 12.74 10.17 -46.67
CA GLU A 888 11.80 10.74 -47.63
C GLU A 888 10.60 9.79 -47.83
N SER A 889 9.39 10.23 -48.21
CA SER A 889 8.74 11.55 -48.03
C SER A 889 7.22 11.46 -48.31
N GLY A 890 6.44 12.41 -47.78
CA GLY A 890 5.14 12.85 -48.33
C GLY A 890 3.83 12.24 -47.78
N ALA A 891 2.67 12.92 -47.85
CA ALA A 891 2.45 14.35 -48.16
C ALA A 891 1.02 14.84 -47.80
N GLY A 892 0.90 16.08 -47.24
CA GLY A 892 -0.32 16.92 -47.24
C GLY A 892 -1.49 16.52 -46.32
N VAL A 893 -2.45 17.38 -45.92
CA VAL A 893 -2.72 18.85 -46.03
C VAL A 893 -3.68 19.22 -44.85
N GLY A 894 -3.76 20.42 -44.24
CA GLY A 894 -2.97 21.66 -44.33
C GLY A 894 -3.82 22.94 -44.06
N GLY A 895 -3.52 23.70 -43.00
CA GLY A 895 -4.18 24.97 -42.58
C GLY A 895 -4.09 25.15 -41.05
N ALA A 896 -3.45 26.16 -40.43
CA ALA A 896 -3.39 27.63 -40.59
C ALA A 896 -4.56 28.37 -39.88
N GLY A 897 -4.39 29.46 -39.10
CA GLY A 897 -3.22 30.16 -38.52
C GLY A 897 -3.51 30.54 -37.04
N TYR A 898 -2.80 31.41 -36.32
CA TYR A 898 -1.81 32.47 -36.59
C TYR A 898 -0.87 32.60 -35.37
N GLU A 899 0.35 33.13 -35.55
CA GLU A 899 1.05 33.92 -34.52
C GLU A 899 2.08 34.86 -35.19
N ASP A 900 2.30 36.05 -34.62
CA ASP A 900 3.01 37.17 -35.28
C ASP A 900 4.51 37.25 -34.98
N SER A 901 5.25 37.86 -35.91
CA SER A 901 6.72 37.93 -35.90
C SER A 901 7.30 39.08 -35.07
N TYR A 902 8.43 38.82 -34.39
CA TYR A 902 9.45 39.84 -34.13
C TYR A 902 10.86 39.27 -34.38
N TYR A 903 11.63 39.96 -35.24
CA TYR A 903 13.07 39.72 -35.45
C TYR A 903 13.88 40.72 -34.63
N GLY A 904 14.99 40.29 -34.02
CA GLY A 904 15.83 41.15 -33.18
C GLY A 904 17.25 40.63 -32.98
N ASN A 905 18.12 40.92 -33.95
CA ASN A 905 19.60 40.94 -33.93
C ASN A 905 20.38 39.80 -33.23
N THR A 906 21.19 39.11 -34.03
CA THR A 906 22.30 38.24 -33.59
C THR A 906 23.51 39.03 -33.06
N THR A 907 23.98 38.69 -31.86
CA THR A 907 25.39 38.84 -31.42
C THR A 907 25.69 37.82 -30.33
N ALA A 908 26.96 37.40 -30.23
CA ALA A 908 27.50 36.32 -29.40
C ALA A 908 27.12 34.90 -29.86
N GLU A 909 28.13 34.14 -30.28
CA GLU A 909 28.09 32.68 -30.30
C GLU A 909 28.38 32.20 -28.88
N ASP A 910 27.37 31.72 -28.16
CA ASP A 910 27.60 31.00 -26.90
C ASP A 910 28.28 29.66 -27.24
N VAL A 911 29.56 29.56 -26.90
CA VAL A 911 30.30 28.29 -26.95
C VAL A 911 29.82 27.45 -25.77
N GLY A 912 28.70 26.75 -25.98
CA GLY A 912 28.08 25.92 -24.94
C GLY A 912 29.07 24.90 -24.38
N GLU A 913 29.32 24.96 -23.08
CA GLU A 913 30.15 23.98 -22.38
C GLU A 913 29.46 22.61 -22.44
N GLU A 914 30.10 21.61 -23.05
CA GLU A 914 29.54 20.25 -23.15
C GLU A 914 29.56 19.54 -21.79
N GLU A 915 28.50 19.74 -21.00
CA GLU A 915 28.31 19.10 -19.69
C GLU A 915 28.30 17.57 -19.78
N TYR A 916 29.27 16.91 -19.14
CA TYR A 916 29.31 15.45 -19.04
C TYR A 916 28.40 14.94 -17.91
N GLN A 917 27.25 14.36 -18.28
CA GLN A 917 26.32 13.70 -17.35
C GLN A 917 26.70 12.23 -17.11
N VAL A 918 27.30 11.93 -15.96
CA VAL A 918 27.70 10.58 -15.55
C VAL A 918 26.58 9.89 -14.78
N ARG A 919 26.03 8.80 -15.34
CA ARG A 919 24.96 7.99 -14.74
C ARG A 919 25.53 6.95 -13.75
N VAL A 920 25.60 7.31 -12.47
CA VAL A 920 26.17 6.46 -11.40
C VAL A 920 25.10 5.59 -10.76
N ARG A 921 25.36 4.28 -10.63
CA ARG A 921 24.48 3.34 -9.92
C ARG A 921 24.66 3.47 -8.40
N THR A 922 23.60 3.82 -7.68
CA THR A 922 23.59 4.01 -6.22
C THR A 922 23.14 2.76 -5.45
N GLY A 923 22.40 1.85 -6.08
CA GLY A 923 21.85 0.66 -5.43
C GLY A 923 21.46 -0.43 -6.42
N VAL A 924 21.37 -1.67 -5.93
CA VAL A 924 21.00 -2.86 -6.71
C VAL A 924 20.36 -3.90 -5.79
N SER A 925 19.24 -4.49 -6.23
CA SER A 925 18.64 -5.65 -5.56
C SER A 925 19.16 -6.96 -6.16
N LYS A 926 19.03 -8.06 -5.42
CA LYS A 926 19.19 -9.41 -5.99
C LYS A 926 18.13 -9.67 -7.07
N ILE A 927 18.35 -10.70 -7.89
CA ILE A 927 17.28 -11.28 -8.72
C ILE A 927 16.42 -12.17 -7.83
N HIS A 928 15.13 -11.87 -7.78
CA HIS A 928 14.14 -12.60 -6.99
C HIS A 928 13.55 -13.74 -7.82
N ASN A 929 13.27 -14.87 -7.16
CA ASN A 929 12.72 -16.09 -7.76
C ASN A 929 13.48 -16.66 -8.99
N PRO A 930 14.83 -16.70 -9.01
CA PRO A 930 15.58 -17.16 -10.17
C PRO A 930 15.24 -18.60 -10.56
N ASN A 931 14.98 -18.82 -11.85
CA ASN A 931 14.52 -20.08 -12.45
C ASN A 931 13.22 -20.64 -11.84
N GLY A 932 12.39 -19.82 -11.20
CA GLY A 932 11.11 -20.24 -10.60
C GLY A 932 11.26 -21.19 -9.42
N LYS A 933 12.45 -21.20 -8.80
CA LYS A 933 12.88 -22.15 -7.76
C LYS A 933 11.99 -22.13 -6.53
N PHE A 934 11.46 -20.96 -6.16
CA PHE A 934 10.69 -20.75 -4.94
C PHE A 934 9.20 -20.68 -5.23
N PHE A 935 8.80 -19.96 -6.28
CA PHE A 935 7.41 -19.85 -6.71
C PHE A 935 7.27 -20.07 -8.22
N SER A 936 6.46 -21.04 -8.60
CA SER A 936 6.08 -21.28 -10.00
C SER A 936 4.64 -21.80 -10.09
N MET A 937 3.86 -21.23 -11.00
CA MET A 937 2.51 -21.67 -11.33
C MET A 937 2.62 -22.89 -12.24
N LYS A 938 1.84 -23.93 -11.99
CA LYS A 938 1.85 -25.16 -12.79
C LYS A 938 0.86 -25.08 -13.97
N LEU A 939 1.28 -25.62 -15.11
CA LEU A 939 0.42 -26.00 -16.24
C LEU A 939 -0.04 -27.46 -16.07
#